data_AF-A0A2Z7C0S7-F1
#
_entry.id   AF-A0A2Z7C0S7-F1
#
_cell.length_a   1.000
_cell.length_b   1.000
_cell.length_c   1.000
_cell.angle_alpha   90.00
_cell.angle_beta   90.00
_cell.angle_gamma   90.00
#
_symmetry.space_group_name_H-M   'P 1'
#
loop_
_entity.id
_entity.type
_entity.pdbx_description
1 polymer ?
#
loop_
_entity_poly.entity_id
_entity_poly.type
_entity_poly.pdbx_seq_one_letter_code
_entity_poly.pdbx_strand_id
1 'polypeptide(L)'
;MAVQFSSGSSAWDRLTCWNRGRGISLHQSTGLRVHPGGENSGKQKVLYGRRFEACSLKEKGYLSCPLVRHRRHVLSRFGNHRSPDCEVQPPDVDESSAVLEESFISNSNGGHNELNCTASPGIINSKDDSREIPINTTLSKDVKHELVMLSLPAIGGQTIEPLTQLLETAFIGNLGSVELASAGVSISLFNIVSKLFNIPLLSVATSFVAEDISKNASRFYTSEKKLQLSSVSTALALAVGIGIFEAVALSLGSGPLLSLMGISPVSSMRIPAQRFLLLRALGAPAFVASLALQGIFRGFKDTKTPVICLGKCFGNFTAVVLFPFFIYYCQMGVYGAAISTVISQYLVAFSMIWNLNKRAVLLPPKLGELQFGDYLKSGGFLIGRTLAVLLTMTLGTSMAARQGPIAMAAHQICLQVWLAVSLLTDALATSAQALIASYVSRNDYRTVRDITQFVLKIGFGVGVFLALVLGVSFSSLAELFTKDTQVLGIVRTVALFVSASQPINALAFIFDGLHYGVSDFPYAAHSMMVIGAVSSAYLLRAPTIFGLPGVWSGLTLFMGLRMVAGFIRLLSHKGPWWFLHVNEAKELKKRNIGIEQIRICYSPFSRTSHTAKVVASVLDVPFDGSQCKAMEDLRERYFGCSFELMSHDKYPEIWAMDEKDPFTRPEEGESVADVVTRLTRALTDMESEFEDCTVLIVSHGDPLQILQTMINAAAQTKTDSNDLTSRIQATRVPSVLSQHRKFALNTGELRELV
;
A
#
# COMPACT_ATOMS: atom_id res chain seq x y z
N MET A 1 27.96 -21.85 8.34
CA MET A 1 26.68 -21.23 8.79
C MET A 1 25.52 -22.21 8.63
N ALA A 2 24.42 -22.06 9.39
CA ALA A 2 23.24 -22.94 9.30
C ALA A 2 21.91 -22.16 9.12
N VAL A 3 20.94 -22.75 8.43
CA VAL A 3 19.60 -22.18 8.15
C VAL A 3 18.49 -23.20 8.45
N GLN A 4 17.57 -22.88 9.37
CA GLN A 4 16.50 -23.79 9.84
C GLN A 4 15.09 -23.34 9.38
N PHE A 5 14.24 -24.28 8.97
CA PHE A 5 12.78 -24.10 8.78
C PHE A 5 12.00 -25.29 9.36
N SER A 6 10.73 -25.07 9.77
CA SER A 6 9.90 -26.11 10.41
C SER A 6 8.67 -26.53 9.59
N SER A 7 8.09 -27.69 9.94
CA SER A 7 6.86 -28.22 9.38
C SER A 7 5.62 -27.65 10.08
N GLY A 8 5.01 -26.60 9.51
CA GLY A 8 3.75 -26.05 10.04
C GLY A 8 2.93 -25.27 9.00
N SER A 9 1.79 -25.83 8.59
CA SER A 9 0.77 -25.12 7.81
C SER A 9 -0.01 -24.14 8.69
N SER A 10 0.63 -23.02 9.08
CA SER A 10 0.01 -21.81 9.70
C SER A 10 1.04 -20.78 10.22
N ALA A 11 2.34 -21.01 10.11
CA ALA A 11 3.37 -20.18 10.75
C ALA A 11 3.76 -18.89 9.98
N TRP A 12 2.83 -18.19 9.33
CA TRP A 12 3.10 -16.96 8.56
C TRP A 12 2.84 -15.64 9.33
N ASP A 13 2.32 -15.69 10.57
CA ASP A 13 1.81 -14.50 11.29
C ASP A 13 2.66 -14.00 12.48
N ARG A 14 3.84 -14.56 12.78
CA ARG A 14 4.59 -14.24 14.03
C ARG A 14 6.08 -13.93 13.88
N LEU A 15 6.42 -13.05 12.94
CA LEU A 15 7.75 -12.42 12.88
C LEU A 15 7.66 -10.90 12.69
N THR A 16 7.07 -10.22 13.69
CA THR A 16 7.16 -8.76 13.82
C THR A 16 7.44 -8.35 15.27
N CYS A 17 8.16 -7.22 15.40
CA CYS A 17 8.30 -6.43 16.63
C CYS A 17 9.35 -6.87 17.68
N TRP A 18 10.65 -6.81 17.35
CA TRP A 18 11.63 -6.20 18.27
C TRP A 18 12.95 -5.77 17.60
N ASN A 19 13.09 -4.47 17.29
CA ASN A 19 14.34 -3.74 17.56
C ASN A 19 14.14 -2.21 17.50
N ARG A 20 14.06 -1.57 18.68
CA ARG A 20 14.28 -0.11 18.83
C ARG A 20 15.46 0.08 19.79
N GLY A 21 16.67 0.10 19.23
CA GLY A 21 17.87 0.43 20.00
C GLY A 21 17.80 1.87 20.53
N ARG A 22 17.70 2.01 21.86
CA ARG A 22 18.19 3.22 22.54
C ARG A 22 19.68 3.01 22.80
N GLY A 23 20.52 3.85 22.22
CA GLY A 23 21.96 3.80 22.45
C GLY A 23 22.30 4.16 23.89
N ILE A 24 23.20 3.40 24.50
CA ILE A 24 23.84 3.75 25.77
C ILE A 24 25.14 4.48 25.42
N SER A 25 25.24 5.74 25.82
CA SER A 25 26.51 6.46 25.86
C SER A 25 27.17 6.22 27.21
N LEU A 26 28.43 5.78 27.19
CA LEU A 26 29.29 5.70 28.37
C LEU A 26 30.03 7.04 28.49
N HIS A 27 29.79 7.79 29.57
CA HIS A 27 30.76 8.79 30.03
C HIS A 27 30.79 8.93 31.56
N GLN A 28 32.01 9.17 32.01
CA GLN A 28 32.53 9.07 33.38
C GLN A 28 31.99 10.09 34.40
N SER A 29 32.14 9.69 35.67
CA SER A 29 32.74 10.45 36.78
C SER A 29 31.89 11.31 37.72
N THR A 30 32.25 11.19 39.02
CA THR A 30 31.96 12.08 40.17
C THR A 30 30.49 12.28 40.57
N GLY A 31 30.12 12.40 41.86
CA GLY A 31 30.88 12.38 43.11
C GLY A 31 30.15 13.19 44.20
N LEU A 32 30.40 12.89 45.50
CA LEU A 32 29.84 13.53 46.72
C LEU A 32 28.36 13.18 47.07
N ARG A 33 28.06 12.59 48.25
CA ARG A 33 27.95 13.09 49.67
C ARG A 33 26.54 13.69 49.95
N VAL A 34 25.78 13.46 51.04
CA VAL A 34 25.98 12.96 52.43
C VAL A 34 24.71 12.21 52.97
N HIS A 35 24.92 11.25 53.90
CA HIS A 35 24.09 10.64 54.99
C HIS A 35 22.90 11.42 55.64
N PRO A 36 22.14 10.85 56.64
CA PRO A 36 21.77 9.43 56.96
C PRO A 36 20.31 9.22 57.48
N GLY A 37 19.96 7.97 57.86
CA GLY A 37 18.87 7.61 58.80
C GLY A 37 17.82 6.64 58.21
N GLY A 38 17.31 5.62 58.91
CA GLY A 38 17.54 5.14 60.28
C GLY A 38 16.94 3.73 60.49
N GLU A 39 17.13 3.12 61.65
CA GLU A 39 16.84 1.69 61.94
C GLU A 39 15.35 1.34 62.13
N ASN A 40 14.97 0.11 61.77
CA ASN A 40 14.37 -0.94 62.65
C ASN A 40 13.93 -2.15 61.79
N SER A 41 14.22 -3.42 62.12
CA SER A 41 13.57 -4.25 63.16
C SER A 41 12.04 -4.32 62.98
N GLY A 42 11.37 -5.47 62.90
CA GLY A 42 11.80 -6.88 63.00
C GLY A 42 10.69 -7.74 63.62
N LYS A 43 10.55 -9.00 63.17
CA LYS A 43 9.64 -10.04 63.74
C LYS A 43 8.11 -9.76 63.64
N GLN A 44 7.20 -10.71 63.87
CA GLN A 44 7.09 -12.15 63.53
C GLN A 44 5.69 -12.62 64.01
N LYS A 45 5.04 -13.58 63.31
CA LYS A 45 3.83 -14.33 63.76
C LYS A 45 2.53 -13.52 63.96
N VAL A 46 1.30 -14.07 64.05
CA VAL A 46 0.60 -15.31 63.61
C VAL A 46 -0.90 -15.02 63.88
N LEU A 47 -1.85 -15.48 63.06
CA LEU A 47 -3.10 -16.20 63.46
C LEU A 47 -4.15 -16.29 62.33
N TYR A 48 -4.55 -17.53 62.02
CA TYR A 48 -5.90 -18.01 61.66
C TYR A 48 -6.80 -17.26 60.64
N GLY A 49 -7.00 -17.92 59.49
CA GLY A 49 -8.28 -18.61 59.23
C GLY A 49 -9.44 -17.87 58.53
N ARG A 50 -9.56 -18.07 57.21
CA ARG A 50 -10.79 -18.35 56.41
C ARG A 50 -10.32 -18.63 54.97
N ARG A 51 -10.64 -19.75 54.31
CA ARG A 51 -11.94 -20.34 53.93
C ARG A 51 -12.62 -19.55 52.81
N PHE A 52 -12.70 -20.18 51.64
CA PHE A 52 -13.58 -19.83 50.53
C PHE A 52 -15.05 -19.77 50.99
N GLU A 53 -15.77 -18.74 50.56
CA GLU A 53 -17.20 -18.64 50.22
C GLU A 53 -17.50 -17.13 50.11
N ALA A 54 -17.82 -16.57 48.94
CA ALA A 54 -19.02 -16.79 48.12
C ALA A 54 -20.31 -16.33 48.83
N CYS A 55 -20.82 -15.15 48.42
CA CYS A 55 -22.22 -14.70 48.33
C CYS A 55 -22.26 -13.15 48.30
N SER A 56 -23.23 -12.47 47.69
CA SER A 56 -24.46 -12.92 47.00
C SER A 56 -24.70 -12.05 45.76
N LEU A 57 -25.17 -12.55 44.61
CA LEU A 57 -26.47 -13.21 44.36
C LEU A 57 -27.69 -12.30 44.56
N LYS A 58 -28.24 -11.80 43.45
CA LYS A 58 -29.57 -12.22 42.93
C LYS A 58 -29.34 -12.65 41.47
N GLU A 59 -29.49 -13.90 41.01
CA GLU A 59 -30.68 -14.78 41.00
C GLU A 59 -31.85 -14.10 40.27
N LYS A 60 -32.50 -14.61 39.19
CA LYS A 60 -32.59 -15.92 38.49
C LYS A 60 -32.78 -15.65 36.97
N GLY A 61 -32.57 -16.56 36.00
CA GLY A 61 -32.06 -17.94 36.01
C GLY A 61 -32.27 -18.67 34.66
N TYR A 62 -31.73 -19.89 34.57
CA TYR A 62 -32.07 -21.01 33.66
C TYR A 62 -31.61 -21.10 32.17
N LEU A 63 -30.82 -22.17 31.97
CA LEU A 63 -30.90 -23.22 30.92
C LEU A 63 -30.24 -23.05 29.53
N SER A 64 -29.23 -23.93 29.35
CA SER A 64 -28.99 -24.82 28.20
C SER A 64 -27.90 -24.49 27.18
N CYS A 65 -26.85 -25.32 27.21
CA CYS A 65 -26.02 -25.65 26.05
C CYS A 65 -26.83 -26.42 24.99
N PRO A 66 -26.32 -26.46 23.74
CA PRO A 66 -25.81 -27.73 23.23
C PRO A 66 -24.38 -27.58 22.68
N LEU A 67 -23.41 -28.40 23.09
CA LEU A 67 -23.18 -29.76 22.57
C LEU A 67 -23.03 -29.81 21.04
N VAL A 68 -21.85 -29.45 20.53
CA VAL A 68 -21.38 -29.97 19.23
C VAL A 68 -20.65 -31.28 19.49
N ARG A 69 -21.37 -32.39 19.30
CA ARG A 69 -20.86 -33.75 19.47
C ARG A 69 -20.41 -34.27 18.11
N HIS A 70 -19.13 -34.62 17.97
CA HIS A 70 -18.67 -35.37 16.80
C HIS A 70 -19.40 -36.71 16.73
N ARG A 71 -20.03 -37.01 15.58
CA ARG A 71 -20.45 -38.38 15.22
C ARG A 71 -20.26 -38.60 13.72
N ARG A 72 -19.43 -39.60 13.39
CA ARG A 72 -19.39 -40.24 12.07
C ARG A 72 -20.70 -41.01 11.84
N HIS A 73 -21.23 -40.99 10.63
CA HIS A 73 -21.94 -42.09 9.95
C HIS A 73 -21.77 -41.83 8.44
N VAL A 74 -21.15 -42.69 7.62
CA VAL A 74 -21.47 -44.09 7.28
C VAL A 74 -22.75 -44.19 6.43
N LEU A 75 -22.52 -44.34 5.12
CA LEU A 75 -23.23 -45.15 4.11
C LEU A 75 -24.76 -45.37 4.24
N SER A 76 -25.47 -44.83 3.25
CA SER A 76 -26.51 -45.47 2.42
C SER A 76 -27.44 -46.54 3.02
N ARG A 77 -28.75 -46.28 2.98
CA ARG A 77 -29.74 -47.20 2.38
C ARG A 77 -31.05 -46.50 2.04
N PHE A 78 -31.56 -46.75 0.83
CA PHE A 78 -32.95 -46.48 0.42
C PHE A 78 -33.90 -47.54 0.99
N GLY A 79 -35.18 -47.20 1.15
CA GLY A 79 -36.18 -48.11 1.71
C GLY A 79 -37.65 -47.65 1.65
N ASN A 80 -38.18 -47.53 0.43
CA ASN A 80 -39.61 -47.64 0.03
C ASN A 80 -40.72 -46.67 0.51
N HIS A 81 -41.49 -46.22 -0.51
CA HIS A 81 -42.96 -46.05 -0.58
C HIS A 81 -43.67 -45.08 0.40
N ARG A 82 -44.45 -44.10 -0.05
CA ARG A 82 -45.61 -44.23 -0.98
C ARG A 82 -46.04 -42.85 -1.53
N SER A 83 -46.39 -42.79 -2.82
CA SER A 83 -47.35 -41.82 -3.42
C SER A 83 -48.80 -42.29 -3.11
N PRO A 84 -49.90 -41.59 -3.50
CA PRO A 84 -50.04 -40.42 -4.40
C PRO A 84 -50.85 -39.26 -3.73
N ASP A 85 -51.53 -38.29 -4.38
CA ASP A 85 -52.01 -38.14 -5.78
C ASP A 85 -52.37 -36.68 -6.18
N CYS A 86 -52.88 -36.53 -7.42
CA CYS A 86 -53.72 -35.49 -8.03
C CYS A 86 -53.10 -34.44 -8.98
N GLU A 87 -53.48 -34.57 -10.25
CA GLU A 87 -53.22 -33.72 -11.42
C GLU A 87 -54.15 -32.49 -11.50
N VAL A 88 -53.80 -31.50 -12.34
CA VAL A 88 -54.53 -31.11 -13.59
C VAL A 88 -53.65 -30.12 -14.40
N GLN A 89 -53.80 -30.12 -15.74
CA GLN A 89 -52.84 -29.63 -16.75
C GLN A 89 -53.35 -28.38 -17.55
N PRO A 90 -52.64 -27.86 -18.59
CA PRO A 90 -52.64 -26.44 -19.02
C PRO A 90 -53.43 -26.19 -20.34
N PRO A 91 -53.19 -25.11 -21.15
CA PRO A 91 -52.02 -25.07 -22.07
C PRO A 91 -51.40 -23.67 -22.41
N ASP A 92 -50.22 -23.71 -23.05
CA ASP A 92 -49.56 -22.84 -24.07
C ASP A 92 -49.61 -21.27 -23.93
N VAL A 93 -48.54 -20.48 -24.14
CA VAL A 93 -47.69 -20.30 -25.34
C VAL A 93 -46.36 -19.56 -24.97
N ASP A 94 -45.31 -19.83 -25.75
CA ASP A 94 -43.99 -19.17 -25.97
C ASP A 94 -43.79 -17.70 -25.51
N GLU A 95 -42.59 -17.19 -25.19
CA GLU A 95 -41.37 -17.25 -26.03
C GLU A 95 -40.07 -16.80 -25.31
N SER A 96 -38.93 -17.24 -25.85
CA SER A 96 -37.59 -16.61 -25.85
C SER A 96 -36.91 -16.15 -24.54
N SER A 97 -35.83 -16.88 -24.18
CA SER A 97 -34.70 -16.32 -23.44
C SER A 97 -33.38 -16.62 -24.16
N ALA A 98 -32.77 -15.58 -24.72
CA ALA A 98 -31.40 -15.51 -25.24
C ALA A 98 -30.94 -14.04 -25.07
N VAL A 99 -29.73 -13.73 -24.62
CA VAL A 99 -28.48 -13.60 -25.40
C VAL A 99 -27.44 -13.02 -24.42
N LEU A 100 -26.14 -13.33 -24.41
CA LEU A 100 -25.33 -14.46 -24.90
C LEU A 100 -24.06 -14.46 -24.04
N GLU A 101 -23.62 -15.62 -23.55
CA GLU A 101 -22.20 -15.85 -23.31
C GLU A 101 -21.56 -16.22 -24.65
N GLU A 102 -20.55 -15.49 -25.09
CA GLU A 102 -19.68 -15.94 -26.19
C GLU A 102 -18.21 -15.94 -25.80
N SER A 103 -17.71 -17.14 -25.59
CA SER A 103 -16.31 -17.50 -25.61
C SER A 103 -15.83 -17.66 -27.06
N PHE A 104 -14.73 -16.98 -27.42
CA PHE A 104 -14.12 -17.19 -28.74
C PHE A 104 -13.18 -18.42 -28.76
N ILE A 105 -13.77 -19.53 -29.22
CA ILE A 105 -13.25 -20.48 -30.23
C ILE A 105 -12.30 -19.79 -31.24
N SER A 106 -11.23 -20.35 -31.83
CA SER A 106 -10.56 -21.67 -31.82
C SER A 106 -9.23 -21.52 -32.59
N ASN A 107 -8.21 -22.37 -32.32
CA ASN A 107 -7.59 -23.18 -33.38
C ASN A 107 -6.59 -24.22 -32.85
N SER A 108 -7.00 -25.48 -32.86
CA SER A 108 -6.16 -26.58 -33.36
C SER A 108 -7.06 -27.66 -33.95
N ASN A 109 -6.73 -28.14 -35.15
CA ASN A 109 -7.51 -29.15 -35.86
C ASN A 109 -7.43 -30.51 -35.15
N GLY A 110 -8.51 -31.29 -35.26
CA GLY A 110 -8.56 -32.66 -34.79
C GLY A 110 -7.83 -33.65 -35.71
N GLY A 111 -7.58 -34.84 -35.17
CA GLY A 111 -7.06 -36.00 -35.89
C GLY A 111 -7.16 -37.23 -34.98
N HIS A 112 -8.00 -38.19 -35.36
CA HIS A 112 -8.19 -39.45 -34.63
C HIS A 112 -6.92 -40.31 -34.67
N ASN A 113 -6.65 -41.07 -33.59
CA ASN A 113 -6.69 -42.55 -33.65
C ASN A 113 -6.49 -43.22 -32.28
N GLU A 114 -6.69 -44.53 -32.28
CA GLU A 114 -7.10 -45.37 -31.14
C GLU A 114 -5.97 -45.91 -30.24
N LEU A 115 -6.40 -46.64 -29.22
CA LEU A 115 -5.64 -47.44 -28.25
C LEU A 115 -4.43 -48.19 -28.84
N ASN A 116 -3.33 -48.24 -28.08
CA ASN A 116 -2.92 -49.52 -27.46
C ASN A 116 -1.89 -49.33 -26.34
N CYS A 117 -2.03 -50.12 -25.27
CA CYS A 117 -1.04 -50.26 -24.21
C CYS A 117 -0.18 -51.51 -24.48
N THR A 118 1.15 -51.40 -24.48
CA THR A 118 2.06 -52.54 -24.25
C THR A 118 3.46 -52.05 -23.84
N ALA A 119 4.20 -52.95 -23.19
CA ALA A 119 5.37 -52.70 -22.34
C ALA A 119 6.62 -52.03 -22.96
N SER A 120 7.44 -51.46 -22.06
CA SER A 120 8.80 -50.90 -22.20
C SER A 120 9.87 -51.96 -22.62
N PRO A 121 11.18 -51.62 -22.72
CA PRO A 121 11.84 -50.30 -22.76
C PRO A 121 12.81 -50.12 -23.97
N GLY A 122 13.13 -48.88 -24.36
CA GLY A 122 14.08 -48.61 -25.45
C GLY A 122 14.75 -47.24 -25.39
N ILE A 123 16.08 -47.23 -25.50
CA ILE A 123 16.93 -46.03 -25.46
C ILE A 123 16.89 -45.30 -26.81
N ILE A 124 16.53 -44.00 -26.82
CA ILE A 124 16.80 -43.10 -27.96
C ILE A 124 17.32 -41.76 -27.45
N ASN A 125 18.46 -41.33 -27.99
CA ASN A 125 19.00 -39.99 -27.79
C ASN A 125 18.14 -38.93 -28.49
N SER A 126 17.77 -37.87 -27.77
CA SER A 126 17.38 -36.60 -28.36
C SER A 126 18.29 -35.49 -27.86
N LYS A 127 19.19 -35.00 -28.72
CA LYS A 127 19.72 -33.64 -28.58
C LYS A 127 18.52 -32.70 -28.74
N ASP A 128 18.22 -31.92 -27.71
CA ASP A 128 17.31 -30.78 -27.86
C ASP A 128 18.04 -29.51 -27.41
N ASP A 129 17.90 -28.48 -28.23
CA ASP A 129 18.76 -27.30 -28.20
C ASP A 129 18.20 -26.29 -27.19
N SER A 130 18.45 -26.56 -25.91
CA SER A 130 17.98 -25.78 -24.75
C SER A 130 18.53 -24.35 -24.76
N ARG A 131 17.93 -23.47 -25.55
CA ARG A 131 18.16 -22.02 -25.42
C ARG A 131 17.58 -21.53 -24.09
N GLU A 132 18.43 -21.48 -23.08
CA GLU A 132 18.12 -20.87 -21.79
C GLU A 132 17.64 -19.43 -21.99
N ILE A 133 16.36 -19.19 -21.73
CA ILE A 133 15.81 -17.83 -21.65
C ILE A 133 16.08 -17.35 -20.21
N PRO A 134 16.91 -16.32 -19.98
CA PRO A 134 17.26 -15.89 -18.63
C PRO A 134 16.03 -15.40 -17.86
N ILE A 135 15.67 -16.14 -16.80
CA ILE A 135 14.44 -16.02 -16.00
C ILE A 135 14.24 -14.61 -15.40
N ASN A 136 15.33 -13.87 -15.16
CA ASN A 136 15.25 -12.47 -14.72
C ASN A 136 14.58 -11.54 -15.75
N THR A 137 14.55 -11.90 -17.04
CA THR A 137 14.02 -11.06 -18.12
C THR A 137 12.50 -11.17 -18.25
N THR A 138 11.91 -12.32 -17.92
CA THR A 138 10.45 -12.52 -17.96
C THR A 138 9.78 -11.84 -16.77
N LEU A 139 10.28 -12.05 -15.54
CA LEU A 139 9.74 -11.41 -14.33
C LEU A 139 9.78 -9.87 -14.43
N SER A 140 10.89 -9.31 -14.91
CA SER A 140 11.03 -7.85 -15.09
C SER A 140 10.23 -7.27 -16.26
N LYS A 141 9.70 -8.10 -17.19
CA LYS A 141 8.77 -7.65 -18.24
C LYS A 141 7.34 -7.58 -17.73
N ASP A 142 6.93 -8.56 -16.93
CA ASP A 142 5.57 -8.69 -16.43
C ASP A 142 5.18 -7.49 -15.53
N VAL A 143 6.01 -7.16 -14.55
CA VAL A 143 5.81 -6.01 -13.63
C VAL A 143 5.71 -4.66 -14.37
N LYS A 144 6.44 -4.50 -15.48
CA LYS A 144 6.37 -3.27 -16.30
C LYS A 144 5.08 -3.19 -17.11
N HIS A 145 4.63 -4.32 -17.64
CA HIS A 145 3.36 -4.44 -18.34
C HIS A 145 2.19 -4.22 -17.36
N GLU A 146 2.24 -4.82 -16.17
CA GLU A 146 1.27 -4.62 -15.07
C GLU A 146 1.13 -3.12 -14.72
N LEU A 147 2.25 -2.39 -14.55
CA LEU A 147 2.22 -0.95 -14.29
C LEU A 147 1.52 -0.18 -15.41
N VAL A 148 1.87 -0.43 -16.68
CA VAL A 148 1.26 0.28 -17.83
C VAL A 148 -0.24 -0.02 -17.94
N MET A 149 -0.63 -1.29 -17.75
CA MET A 149 -2.03 -1.72 -17.74
C MET A 149 -2.85 -1.11 -16.59
N LEU A 150 -2.22 -0.79 -15.45
CA LEU A 150 -2.85 -0.05 -14.35
C LEU A 150 -2.86 1.47 -14.58
N SER A 151 -1.85 2.02 -15.25
CA SER A 151 -1.77 3.46 -15.52
C SER A 151 -2.71 3.92 -16.61
N LEU A 152 -2.93 3.16 -17.68
CA LEU A 152 -3.79 3.61 -18.78
C LEU A 152 -5.25 3.89 -18.36
N PRO A 153 -5.93 3.03 -17.57
CA PRO A 153 -7.25 3.34 -17.03
C PRO A 153 -7.22 4.45 -15.97
N ALA A 154 -6.16 4.53 -15.16
CA ALA A 154 -6.00 5.57 -14.15
C ALA A 154 -5.82 6.96 -14.78
N ILE A 155 -5.13 7.05 -15.92
CA ILE A 155 -5.04 8.26 -16.74
C ILE A 155 -6.43 8.63 -17.24
N GLY A 156 -7.10 7.73 -17.97
CA GLY A 156 -8.42 8.01 -18.56
C GLY A 156 -9.49 8.43 -17.55
N GLY A 157 -9.48 7.87 -16.34
CA GLY A 157 -10.37 8.27 -15.26
C GLY A 157 -10.04 9.64 -14.65
N GLN A 158 -8.77 10.05 -14.62
CA GLN A 158 -8.32 11.29 -13.99
C GLN A 158 -8.24 12.48 -14.95
N THR A 159 -8.13 12.25 -16.27
CA THR A 159 -8.06 13.33 -17.28
C THR A 159 -9.38 14.07 -17.51
N ILE A 160 -10.53 13.53 -17.10
CA ILE A 160 -11.85 14.11 -17.38
C ILE A 160 -12.07 15.43 -16.62
N GLU A 161 -11.71 15.47 -15.34
CA GLU A 161 -11.87 16.66 -14.49
C GLU A 161 -10.99 17.84 -14.98
N PRO A 162 -9.67 17.69 -15.21
CA PRO A 162 -8.82 18.75 -15.72
C PRO A 162 -9.19 19.20 -17.13
N LEU A 163 -9.61 18.28 -18.02
CA LEU A 163 -10.08 18.65 -19.35
C LEU A 163 -11.31 19.56 -19.28
N THR A 164 -12.21 19.29 -18.33
CA THR A 164 -13.38 20.14 -18.07
C THR A 164 -12.97 21.52 -17.55
N GLN A 165 -11.99 21.59 -16.64
CA GLN A 165 -11.46 22.86 -16.11
C GLN A 165 -10.68 23.67 -17.16
N LEU A 166 -9.95 23.01 -18.06
CA LEU A 166 -9.31 23.66 -19.22
C LEU A 166 -10.38 24.26 -20.15
N LEU A 167 -11.45 23.53 -20.43
CA LEU A 167 -12.55 24.02 -21.27
C LEU A 167 -13.31 25.18 -20.61
N GLU A 168 -13.64 25.10 -19.31
CA GLU A 168 -14.21 26.21 -18.52
C GLU A 168 -13.32 27.46 -18.63
N THR A 169 -12.00 27.28 -18.48
CA THR A 169 -10.98 28.34 -18.59
C THR A 169 -10.91 28.93 -19.99
N ALA A 170 -11.00 28.12 -21.05
CA ALA A 170 -10.96 28.58 -22.44
C ALA A 170 -12.22 29.35 -22.84
N PHE A 171 -13.41 28.88 -22.44
CA PHE A 171 -14.66 29.61 -22.70
C PHE A 171 -14.69 30.95 -21.96
N ILE A 172 -14.26 31.00 -20.69
CA ILE A 172 -14.20 32.26 -19.93
C ILE A 172 -13.11 33.20 -20.49
N GLY A 173 -11.95 32.68 -20.88
CA GLY A 173 -10.84 33.49 -21.40
C GLY A 173 -11.11 34.16 -22.76
N ASN A 174 -12.07 33.63 -23.51
CA ASN A 174 -12.60 34.26 -24.73
C ASN A 174 -13.63 35.38 -24.46
N LEU A 175 -14.12 35.54 -23.22
CA LEU A 175 -14.97 36.68 -22.84
C LEU A 175 -14.14 37.93 -22.54
N GLY A 176 -13.02 37.76 -21.82
CA GLY A 176 -12.12 38.84 -21.46
C GLY A 176 -11.17 38.50 -20.32
N SER A 177 -10.17 39.36 -20.11
CA SER A 177 -9.13 39.16 -19.10
C SER A 177 -9.62 39.46 -17.67
N VAL A 178 -10.57 40.38 -17.49
CA VAL A 178 -11.18 40.67 -16.18
C VAL A 178 -12.05 39.49 -15.72
N GLU A 179 -12.80 38.93 -16.65
CA GLU A 179 -13.70 37.78 -16.52
C GLU A 179 -12.91 36.54 -16.07
N LEU A 180 -11.83 36.24 -16.78
CA LEU A 180 -10.95 35.11 -16.50
C LEU A 180 -10.20 35.25 -15.16
N ALA A 181 -9.68 36.44 -14.87
CA ALA A 181 -9.05 36.73 -13.59
C ALA A 181 -10.03 36.57 -12.41
N SER A 182 -11.26 37.04 -12.60
CA SER A 182 -12.34 36.94 -11.61
C SER A 182 -12.73 35.51 -11.32
N ALA A 183 -12.94 34.70 -12.37
CA ALA A 183 -13.23 33.27 -12.24
C ALA A 183 -12.07 32.53 -11.57
N GLY A 184 -10.82 32.79 -11.98
CA GLY A 184 -9.63 32.12 -11.43
C GLY A 184 -9.47 32.28 -9.91
N VAL A 185 -9.60 33.50 -9.39
CA VAL A 185 -9.52 33.73 -7.94
C VAL A 185 -10.69 33.09 -7.20
N SER A 186 -11.91 33.18 -7.74
CA SER A 186 -13.09 32.59 -7.11
C SER A 186 -13.06 31.05 -7.13
N ILE A 187 -12.52 30.43 -8.18
CA ILE A 187 -12.26 28.98 -8.25
C ILE A 187 -11.21 28.59 -7.22
N SER A 188 -10.13 29.36 -7.06
CA SER A 188 -9.10 29.09 -6.03
C SER A 188 -9.66 29.23 -4.61
N LEU A 189 -10.52 30.22 -4.37
CA LEU A 189 -11.21 30.43 -3.08
C LEU A 189 -12.18 29.30 -2.74
N PHE A 190 -13.02 28.91 -3.70
CA PHE A 190 -13.90 27.73 -3.56
C PHE A 190 -13.04 26.50 -3.25
N ASN A 191 -12.03 26.21 -4.08
CA ASN A 191 -11.19 25.02 -3.93
C ASN A 191 -10.48 24.92 -2.58
N ILE A 192 -9.96 26.02 -2.00
CA ILE A 192 -9.32 25.93 -0.68
C ILE A 192 -10.32 25.71 0.45
N VAL A 193 -11.48 26.39 0.41
CA VAL A 193 -12.52 26.23 1.42
C VAL A 193 -13.13 24.83 1.34
N SER A 194 -13.54 24.38 0.16
CA SER A 194 -14.10 23.05 -0.04
C SER A 194 -13.10 21.96 0.36
N LYS A 195 -11.84 22.01 -0.10
CA LYS A 195 -10.88 20.94 0.22
C LYS A 195 -10.46 20.92 1.69
N LEU A 196 -10.47 22.05 2.39
CA LEU A 196 -10.25 22.13 3.85
C LEU A 196 -11.29 21.30 4.63
N PHE A 197 -12.59 21.45 4.31
CA PHE A 197 -13.66 20.75 5.03
C PHE A 197 -13.94 19.34 4.49
N ASN A 198 -13.75 19.10 3.19
CA ASN A 198 -14.26 17.88 2.55
C ASN A 198 -13.25 16.71 2.53
N ILE A 199 -11.95 16.96 2.71
CA ILE A 199 -10.95 15.87 2.82
C ILE A 199 -11.14 15.04 4.09
N PRO A 200 -11.30 15.63 5.30
CA PRO A 200 -11.63 14.86 6.50
C PRO A 200 -12.94 14.07 6.32
N LEU A 201 -13.98 14.70 5.75
CA LEU A 201 -15.28 14.09 5.52
C LEU A 201 -15.21 12.86 4.61
N LEU A 202 -14.46 12.94 3.50
CA LEU A 202 -14.25 11.80 2.58
C LEU A 202 -13.59 10.61 3.31
N SER A 203 -12.58 10.88 4.14
CA SER A 203 -11.90 9.84 4.92
C SER A 203 -12.84 9.20 5.95
N VAL A 204 -13.61 10.03 6.66
CA VAL A 204 -14.57 9.57 7.69
C VAL A 204 -15.70 8.75 7.07
N ALA A 205 -16.30 9.22 5.97
CA ALA A 205 -17.37 8.51 5.27
C ALA A 205 -16.91 7.15 4.72
N THR A 206 -15.68 7.06 4.20
CA THR A 206 -15.11 5.79 3.73
C THR A 206 -14.94 4.79 4.89
N SER A 207 -14.37 5.25 6.02
CA SER A 207 -14.13 4.41 7.20
C SER A 207 -15.42 3.91 7.84
N PHE A 208 -16.40 4.80 8.10
CA PHE A 208 -17.66 4.42 8.73
C PHE A 208 -18.45 3.41 7.91
N VAL A 209 -18.50 3.56 6.58
CA VAL A 209 -19.20 2.60 5.72
C VAL A 209 -18.47 1.26 5.69
N ALA A 210 -17.13 1.24 5.61
CA ALA A 210 -16.36 0.01 5.66
C ALA A 210 -16.53 -0.73 7.01
N GLU A 211 -16.62 0.00 8.13
CA GLU A 211 -16.84 -0.55 9.47
C GLU A 211 -18.27 -1.08 9.66
N ASP A 212 -19.29 -0.36 9.20
CA ASP A 212 -20.69 -0.78 9.29
C ASP A 212 -20.95 -2.02 8.40
N ILE A 213 -20.28 -2.11 7.24
CA ILE A 213 -20.27 -3.33 6.40
C ILE A 213 -19.59 -4.50 7.15
N SER A 214 -18.44 -4.29 7.79
CA SER A 214 -17.73 -5.38 8.47
C SER A 214 -18.52 -5.91 9.67
N LYS A 215 -19.15 -5.03 10.45
CA LYS A 215 -20.06 -5.36 11.56
C LYS A 215 -21.31 -6.13 11.10
N ASN A 216 -21.84 -5.82 9.92
CA ASN A 216 -23.02 -6.48 9.35
C ASN A 216 -22.70 -7.63 8.38
N ALA A 217 -21.43 -8.02 8.22
CA ALA A 217 -21.01 -9.07 7.27
C ALA A 217 -21.68 -10.43 7.52
N SER A 218 -22.09 -10.73 8.75
CA SER A 218 -22.86 -11.93 9.11
C SER A 218 -24.29 -11.95 8.56
N ARG A 219 -24.89 -10.79 8.28
CA ARG A 219 -26.22 -10.66 7.64
C ARG A 219 -26.15 -10.60 6.11
N PHE A 220 -24.95 -10.41 5.55
CA PHE A 220 -24.71 -10.22 4.12
C PHE A 220 -25.00 -11.49 3.30
N TYR A 221 -24.83 -12.67 3.90
CA TYR A 221 -24.97 -13.97 3.24
C TYR A 221 -26.41 -14.52 3.22
N THR A 222 -27.40 -13.83 3.80
CA THR A 222 -28.73 -14.41 4.09
C THR A 222 -29.92 -13.69 3.45
N SER A 223 -29.73 -12.64 2.63
CA SER A 223 -30.81 -12.02 1.86
C SER A 223 -30.30 -11.10 0.75
N GLU A 224 -30.90 -11.19 -0.44
CA GLU A 224 -30.78 -10.21 -1.55
C GLU A 224 -31.48 -8.86 -1.25
N LYS A 225 -31.56 -8.46 0.02
CA LYS A 225 -32.25 -7.23 0.45
C LYS A 225 -31.27 -6.06 0.49
N LYS A 226 -31.72 -4.90 -0.01
CA LYS A 226 -30.99 -3.63 0.06
C LYS A 226 -30.40 -3.40 1.45
N LEU A 227 -29.13 -2.98 1.49
CA LEU A 227 -28.39 -2.80 2.74
C LEU A 227 -29.00 -1.67 3.58
N GLN A 228 -29.31 -1.98 4.84
CA GLN A 228 -29.87 -1.05 5.82
C GLN A 228 -28.74 -0.46 6.67
N LEU A 229 -27.99 0.48 6.08
CA LEU A 229 -26.81 1.10 6.71
C LEU A 229 -27.17 2.51 7.20
N SER A 230 -27.31 2.67 8.52
CA SER A 230 -27.58 3.98 9.13
C SER A 230 -26.37 4.92 8.98
N SER A 231 -25.15 4.38 8.94
CA SER A 231 -23.91 5.12 8.68
C SER A 231 -23.95 5.92 7.37
N VAL A 232 -24.49 5.34 6.29
CA VAL A 232 -24.61 5.97 4.97
C VAL A 232 -25.51 7.21 5.03
N SER A 233 -26.62 7.12 5.76
CA SER A 233 -27.55 8.25 5.94
C SER A 233 -26.94 9.34 6.82
N THR A 234 -26.32 8.97 7.95
CA THR A 234 -25.62 9.94 8.82
C THR A 234 -24.48 10.64 8.06
N ALA A 235 -23.69 9.91 7.26
CA ALA A 235 -22.62 10.49 6.44
C ALA A 235 -23.15 11.44 5.36
N LEU A 236 -24.25 11.09 4.67
CA LEU A 236 -24.86 11.95 3.66
C LEU A 236 -25.52 13.19 4.28
N ALA A 237 -26.20 13.06 5.43
CA ALA A 237 -26.77 14.17 6.17
C ALA A 237 -25.69 15.14 6.69
N LEU A 238 -24.58 14.60 7.22
CA LEU A 238 -23.41 15.39 7.62
C LEU A 238 -22.80 16.12 6.41
N ALA A 239 -22.68 15.45 5.25
CA ALA A 239 -22.15 16.04 4.04
C ALA A 239 -23.02 17.20 3.51
N VAL A 240 -24.34 17.02 3.48
CA VAL A 240 -25.27 18.09 3.09
C VAL A 240 -25.23 19.25 4.12
N GLY A 241 -25.16 18.95 5.42
CA GLY A 241 -25.03 19.96 6.47
C GLY A 241 -23.74 20.78 6.35
N ILE A 242 -22.59 20.13 6.16
CA ILE A 242 -21.29 20.78 5.91
C ILE A 242 -21.36 21.60 4.62
N GLY A 243 -21.92 21.08 3.55
CA GLY A 243 -22.00 21.80 2.27
C GLY A 243 -22.96 23.00 2.29
N ILE A 244 -24.04 22.95 3.07
CA ILE A 244 -24.90 24.12 3.33
C ILE A 244 -24.15 25.16 4.17
N PHE A 245 -23.44 24.73 5.23
CA PHE A 245 -22.59 25.62 6.02
C PHE A 245 -21.50 26.26 5.15
N GLU A 246 -20.87 25.50 4.25
CA GLU A 246 -19.88 25.98 3.28
C GLU A 246 -20.49 27.01 2.32
N ALA A 247 -21.68 26.73 1.77
CA ALA A 247 -22.40 27.66 0.90
C ALA A 247 -22.70 28.99 1.59
N VAL A 248 -23.16 28.96 2.85
CA VAL A 248 -23.42 30.15 3.66
C VAL A 248 -22.12 30.89 4.00
N ALA A 249 -21.07 30.17 4.43
CA ALA A 249 -19.78 30.74 4.77
C ALA A 249 -19.09 31.41 3.56
N LEU A 250 -19.14 30.79 2.38
CA LEU A 250 -18.64 31.38 1.14
C LEU A 250 -19.48 32.58 0.70
N SER A 251 -20.80 32.53 0.86
CA SER A 251 -21.69 33.62 0.45
C SER A 251 -21.48 34.87 1.31
N LEU A 252 -21.56 34.72 2.64
CA LEU A 252 -21.35 35.81 3.60
C LEU A 252 -19.88 36.26 3.64
N GLY A 253 -18.95 35.32 3.54
CA GLY A 253 -17.50 35.56 3.56
C GLY A 253 -16.92 36.07 2.23
N SER A 254 -17.70 36.09 1.14
CA SER A 254 -17.23 36.46 -0.21
C SER A 254 -16.51 37.81 -0.26
N GLY A 255 -16.98 38.79 0.53
CA GLY A 255 -16.29 40.06 0.76
C GLY A 255 -14.90 39.86 1.37
N PRO A 256 -14.79 39.53 2.67
CA PRO A 256 -13.50 39.35 3.36
C PRO A 256 -12.52 38.41 2.65
N LEU A 257 -12.99 37.30 2.09
CA LEU A 257 -12.16 36.31 1.39
C LEU A 257 -11.47 36.87 0.14
N LEU A 258 -12.16 37.66 -0.68
CA LEU A 258 -11.56 38.31 -1.85
C LEU A 258 -10.58 39.44 -1.44
N SER A 259 -10.83 40.10 -0.31
CA SER A 259 -9.86 41.06 0.27
C SER A 259 -8.61 40.35 0.81
N LEU A 260 -8.73 39.15 1.39
CA LEU A 260 -7.61 38.32 1.83
C LEU A 260 -6.72 37.86 0.64
N MET A 261 -7.34 37.56 -0.51
CA MET A 261 -6.64 37.35 -1.78
C MET A 261 -5.95 38.61 -2.32
N GLY A 262 -6.08 39.76 -1.65
CA GLY A 262 -5.43 41.01 -2.01
C GLY A 262 -6.09 41.76 -3.16
N ILE A 263 -7.34 41.45 -3.50
CA ILE A 263 -8.09 42.21 -4.51
C ILE A 263 -8.59 43.51 -3.88
N SER A 264 -8.04 44.64 -4.34
CA SER A 264 -8.49 45.98 -3.96
C SER A 264 -10.00 46.17 -4.23
N PRO A 265 -10.75 46.87 -3.37
CA PRO A 265 -12.16 47.20 -3.61
C PRO A 265 -12.43 47.94 -4.93
N VAL A 266 -11.43 48.70 -5.42
CA VAL A 266 -11.50 49.50 -6.65
C VAL A 266 -11.18 48.67 -7.91
N SER A 267 -10.71 47.43 -7.76
CA SER A 267 -10.32 46.59 -8.90
C SER A 267 -11.53 46.13 -9.72
N SER A 268 -11.44 46.22 -11.05
CA SER A 268 -12.50 45.79 -11.98
C SER A 268 -12.92 44.33 -11.80
N MET A 269 -12.00 43.45 -11.33
CA MET A 269 -12.29 42.05 -11.06
C MET A 269 -13.10 41.82 -9.76
N ARG A 270 -13.26 42.82 -8.89
CA ARG A 270 -13.84 42.64 -7.54
C ARG A 270 -15.30 42.20 -7.58
N ILE A 271 -16.10 42.86 -8.41
CA ILE A 271 -17.55 42.62 -8.51
C ILE A 271 -17.85 41.31 -9.27
N PRO A 272 -17.25 41.03 -10.45
CA PRO A 272 -17.48 39.77 -11.13
C PRO A 272 -16.99 38.57 -10.32
N ALA A 273 -15.84 38.68 -9.63
CA ALA A 273 -15.33 37.61 -8.76
C ALA A 273 -16.30 37.29 -7.62
N GLN A 274 -16.83 38.31 -6.93
CA GLN A 274 -17.78 38.13 -5.84
C GLN A 274 -19.07 37.44 -6.30
N ARG A 275 -19.63 37.88 -7.43
CA ARG A 275 -20.84 37.27 -8.03
C ARG A 275 -20.60 35.85 -8.51
N PHE A 276 -19.44 35.57 -9.12
CA PHE A 276 -19.06 34.21 -9.52
C PHE A 276 -18.90 33.29 -8.30
N LEU A 277 -18.27 33.78 -7.22
CA LEU A 277 -18.09 33.03 -5.97
C LEU A 277 -19.44 32.74 -5.29
N LEU A 278 -20.36 33.71 -5.27
CA LEU A 278 -21.73 33.53 -4.77
C LEU A 278 -22.49 32.46 -5.55
N LEU A 279 -22.42 32.48 -6.89
CA LEU A 279 -23.03 31.44 -7.72
C LEU A 279 -22.39 30.06 -7.47
N ARG A 280 -21.07 29.98 -7.34
CA ARG A 280 -20.39 28.71 -7.04
C ARG A 280 -20.62 28.19 -5.63
N ALA A 281 -20.87 29.06 -4.65
CA ALA A 281 -21.26 28.66 -3.30
C ALA A 281 -22.54 27.81 -3.30
N LEU A 282 -23.49 28.07 -4.22
CA LEU A 282 -24.69 27.25 -4.40
C LEU A 282 -24.38 25.82 -4.86
N GLY A 283 -23.22 25.56 -5.48
CA GLY A 283 -22.76 24.22 -5.84
C GLY A 283 -22.10 23.44 -4.70
N ALA A 284 -21.72 24.10 -3.61
CA ALA A 284 -21.03 23.46 -2.48
C ALA A 284 -21.81 22.25 -1.91
N PRO A 285 -23.14 22.32 -1.63
CA PRO A 285 -23.88 21.18 -1.09
C PRO A 285 -23.84 19.94 -1.99
N ALA A 286 -23.96 20.12 -3.31
CA ALA A 286 -23.87 19.03 -4.27
C ALA A 286 -22.45 18.47 -4.41
N PHE A 287 -21.44 19.35 -4.37
CA PHE A 287 -20.03 18.95 -4.41
C PHE A 287 -19.62 18.14 -3.17
N VAL A 288 -19.96 18.61 -1.97
CA VAL A 288 -19.68 17.93 -0.70
C VAL A 288 -20.41 16.58 -0.63
N ALA A 289 -21.70 16.54 -1.02
CA ALA A 289 -22.45 15.29 -1.11
C ALA A 289 -21.81 14.31 -2.10
N SER A 290 -21.37 14.77 -3.28
CA SER A 290 -20.67 13.93 -4.28
C SER A 290 -19.35 13.37 -3.77
N LEU A 291 -18.62 14.12 -2.93
CA LEU A 291 -17.40 13.61 -2.28
C LEU A 291 -17.72 12.57 -1.19
N ALA A 292 -18.73 12.81 -0.36
CA ALA A 292 -19.18 11.81 0.62
C ALA A 292 -19.65 10.52 -0.06
N LEU A 293 -20.40 10.62 -1.17
CA LEU A 293 -20.85 9.49 -1.97
C LEU A 293 -19.68 8.70 -2.58
N GLN A 294 -18.63 9.38 -3.06
CA GLN A 294 -17.39 8.71 -3.48
C GLN A 294 -16.74 7.92 -2.33
N GLY A 295 -16.72 8.46 -1.11
CA GLY A 295 -16.25 7.75 0.07
C GLY A 295 -17.10 6.53 0.43
N ILE A 296 -18.43 6.70 0.41
CA ILE A 296 -19.41 5.63 0.63
C ILE A 296 -19.23 4.48 -0.38
N PHE A 297 -19.13 4.78 -1.69
CA PHE A 297 -18.88 3.78 -2.73
C PHE A 297 -17.51 3.10 -2.60
N ARG A 298 -16.46 3.83 -2.20
CA ARG A 298 -15.15 3.23 -1.86
C ARG A 298 -15.25 2.30 -0.63
N GLY A 299 -16.06 2.65 0.37
CA GLY A 299 -16.39 1.78 1.51
C GLY A 299 -17.08 0.48 1.08
N PHE A 300 -18.00 0.55 0.10
CA PHE A 300 -18.58 -0.62 -0.59
C PHE A 300 -17.60 -1.37 -1.50
N LYS A 301 -16.32 -0.97 -1.59
CA LYS A 301 -15.31 -1.46 -2.54
C LYS A 301 -15.66 -1.28 -4.02
N ASP A 302 -16.62 -0.40 -4.33
CA ASP A 302 -16.99 -0.05 -5.71
C ASP A 302 -16.35 1.28 -6.12
N THR A 303 -15.18 1.19 -6.76
CA THR A 303 -14.50 2.33 -7.38
C THR A 303 -14.98 2.63 -8.80
N LYS A 304 -15.72 1.71 -9.44
CA LYS A 304 -16.19 1.86 -10.82
C LYS A 304 -17.39 2.80 -10.90
N THR A 305 -18.39 2.62 -10.04
CA THR A 305 -19.62 3.42 -10.05
C THR A 305 -19.37 4.93 -9.95
N PRO A 306 -18.50 5.44 -9.06
CA PRO A 306 -18.21 6.88 -9.02
C PRO A 306 -17.53 7.42 -10.28
N VAL A 307 -16.56 6.68 -10.84
CA VAL A 307 -15.87 7.06 -12.09
C VAL A 307 -16.83 7.02 -13.28
N ILE A 308 -17.75 6.05 -13.32
CA ILE A 308 -18.83 5.96 -14.32
C ILE A 308 -19.82 7.12 -14.15
N CYS A 309 -20.21 7.50 -12.93
CA CYS A 309 -21.07 8.67 -12.71
C CYS A 309 -20.40 9.98 -13.15
N LEU A 310 -19.11 10.15 -12.87
CA LEU A 310 -18.34 11.35 -13.23
C LEU A 310 -18.06 11.44 -14.74
N GLY A 311 -17.63 10.33 -15.35
CA GLY A 311 -17.15 10.29 -16.73
C GLY A 311 -18.13 9.75 -17.78
N LYS A 312 -18.97 8.77 -17.43
CA LYS A 312 -19.88 8.08 -18.38
C LYS A 312 -21.32 8.60 -18.30
N CYS A 313 -21.80 9.03 -17.14
CA CYS A 313 -23.16 9.56 -16.94
C CYS A 313 -23.25 11.07 -17.24
N PHE A 314 -22.50 11.56 -18.22
CA PHE A 314 -22.55 12.95 -18.69
C PHE A 314 -22.28 14.04 -17.62
N GLY A 315 -21.80 13.75 -16.40
CA GLY A 315 -21.66 14.77 -15.34
C GLY A 315 -20.84 16.00 -15.74
N ASN A 316 -19.51 15.87 -15.75
CA ASN A 316 -18.61 16.94 -16.18
C ASN A 316 -18.77 17.30 -17.67
N PHE A 317 -19.12 16.32 -18.51
CA PHE A 317 -19.39 16.56 -19.93
C PHE A 317 -20.62 17.47 -20.14
N THR A 318 -21.63 17.41 -19.27
CA THR A 318 -22.77 18.33 -19.27
C THR A 318 -22.30 19.75 -18.97
N ALA A 319 -21.34 19.96 -18.05
CA ALA A 319 -20.76 21.30 -17.86
C ALA A 319 -20.17 21.84 -19.18
N VAL A 320 -19.39 21.01 -19.89
CA VAL A 320 -18.79 21.36 -21.19
C VAL A 320 -19.85 21.74 -22.23
N VAL A 321 -20.96 20.98 -22.32
CA VAL A 321 -22.07 21.25 -23.25
C VAL A 321 -22.88 22.49 -22.83
N LEU A 322 -23.04 22.73 -21.54
CA LEU A 322 -23.78 23.88 -20.99
C LEU A 322 -23.00 25.19 -21.08
N PHE A 323 -21.66 25.16 -21.11
CA PHE A 323 -20.83 26.36 -21.24
C PHE A 323 -21.24 27.24 -22.45
N PRO A 324 -21.19 26.79 -23.71
CA PRO A 324 -21.59 27.63 -24.85
C PRO A 324 -23.06 28.07 -24.80
N PHE A 325 -23.94 27.23 -24.23
CA PHE A 325 -25.35 27.56 -24.07
C PHE A 325 -25.56 28.75 -23.10
N PHE A 326 -25.09 28.65 -21.86
CA PHE A 326 -25.29 29.74 -20.89
C PHE A 326 -24.41 30.97 -21.16
N ILE A 327 -23.21 30.78 -21.69
CA ILE A 327 -22.27 31.88 -21.95
C ILE A 327 -22.72 32.71 -23.18
N TYR A 328 -22.98 32.05 -24.32
CA TYR A 328 -23.27 32.74 -25.58
C TYR A 328 -24.76 32.86 -25.89
N TYR A 329 -25.54 31.77 -25.77
CA TYR A 329 -26.97 31.80 -26.12
C TYR A 329 -27.81 32.55 -25.09
N CYS A 330 -27.61 32.28 -23.79
CA CYS A 330 -28.28 33.04 -22.72
C CYS A 330 -27.58 34.38 -22.38
N GLN A 331 -26.48 34.71 -23.05
CA GLN A 331 -25.66 35.93 -22.82
C GLN A 331 -25.28 36.19 -21.34
N MET A 332 -25.14 35.14 -20.52
CA MET A 332 -24.84 35.29 -19.08
C MET A 332 -23.34 35.49 -18.80
N GLY A 333 -22.48 35.43 -19.83
CA GLY A 333 -21.03 35.59 -19.68
C GLY A 333 -20.45 34.65 -18.62
N VAL A 334 -19.59 35.18 -17.75
CA VAL A 334 -18.91 34.41 -16.68
C VAL A 334 -19.90 33.75 -15.71
N TYR A 335 -21.06 34.37 -15.49
CA TYR A 335 -22.10 33.82 -14.62
C TYR A 335 -22.69 32.54 -15.21
N GLY A 336 -22.76 32.45 -16.54
CA GLY A 336 -23.18 31.25 -17.26
C GLY A 336 -22.24 30.06 -17.03
N ALA A 337 -20.93 30.30 -16.96
CA ALA A 337 -19.96 29.26 -16.63
C ALA A 337 -20.16 28.73 -15.19
N ALA A 338 -20.33 29.62 -14.20
CA ALA A 338 -20.61 29.22 -12.83
C ALA A 338 -21.88 28.37 -12.71
N ILE A 339 -22.97 28.79 -13.36
CA ILE A 339 -24.27 28.08 -13.37
C ILE A 339 -24.14 26.71 -14.05
N SER A 340 -23.45 26.64 -15.19
CA SER A 340 -23.21 25.37 -15.92
C SER A 340 -22.58 24.31 -15.02
N THR A 341 -21.54 24.70 -14.27
CA THR A 341 -20.83 23.75 -13.40
C THR A 341 -21.60 23.45 -12.10
N VAL A 342 -22.41 24.37 -11.58
CA VAL A 342 -23.34 24.08 -10.47
C VAL A 342 -24.39 23.05 -10.89
N ILE A 343 -25.01 23.22 -12.07
CA ILE A 343 -25.99 22.25 -12.61
C ILE A 343 -25.34 20.88 -12.78
N SER A 344 -24.14 20.82 -13.36
CA SER A 344 -23.34 19.60 -13.46
C SER A 344 -23.09 18.92 -12.11
N GLN A 345 -22.68 19.67 -11.08
CA GLN A 345 -22.46 19.14 -9.72
C GLN A 345 -23.74 18.53 -9.13
N TYR A 346 -24.91 19.17 -9.32
CA TYR A 346 -26.20 18.61 -8.89
C TYR A 346 -26.60 17.35 -9.66
N LEU A 347 -26.34 17.29 -10.98
CA LEU A 347 -26.61 16.10 -11.79
C LEU A 347 -25.72 14.91 -11.40
N VAL A 348 -24.44 15.17 -11.09
CA VAL A 348 -23.50 14.16 -10.55
C VAL A 348 -23.99 13.65 -9.19
N ALA A 349 -24.33 14.56 -8.26
CA ALA A 349 -24.83 14.20 -6.93
C ALA A 349 -26.11 13.36 -7.03
N PHE A 350 -27.08 13.79 -7.84
CA PHE A 350 -28.32 13.05 -8.07
C PHE A 350 -28.06 11.65 -8.66
N SER A 351 -27.19 11.55 -9.67
CA SER A 351 -26.84 10.27 -10.30
C SER A 351 -26.15 9.30 -9.32
N MET A 352 -25.29 9.81 -8.43
CA MET A 352 -24.68 9.00 -7.37
C MET A 352 -25.69 8.57 -6.30
N ILE A 353 -26.61 9.45 -5.88
CA ILE A 353 -27.69 9.11 -4.93
C ILE A 353 -28.66 8.08 -5.54
N TRP A 354 -29.00 8.21 -6.83
CA TRP A 354 -29.85 7.27 -7.55
C TRP A 354 -29.23 5.86 -7.58
N ASN A 355 -27.94 5.76 -7.91
CA ASN A 355 -27.22 4.49 -7.89
C ASN A 355 -27.02 3.93 -6.47
N LEU A 356 -26.94 4.79 -5.44
CA LEU A 356 -26.90 4.38 -4.04
C LEU A 356 -28.26 3.81 -3.58
N ASN A 357 -29.38 4.45 -3.90
CA ASN A 357 -30.74 4.00 -3.56
C ASN A 357 -31.08 2.64 -4.17
N LYS A 358 -30.45 2.25 -5.29
CA LYS A 358 -30.55 0.88 -5.82
C LYS A 358 -29.94 -0.17 -4.88
N ARG A 359 -28.91 0.17 -4.09
CA ARG A 359 -28.11 -0.76 -3.27
C ARG A 359 -28.39 -0.70 -1.77
N ALA A 360 -28.70 0.49 -1.24
CA ALA A 360 -28.94 0.72 0.17
C ALA A 360 -30.28 1.44 0.40
N VAL A 361 -30.95 1.12 1.50
CA VAL A 361 -32.12 1.90 1.98
C VAL A 361 -31.61 3.03 2.86
N LEU A 362 -31.94 4.27 2.49
CA LEU A 362 -31.68 5.44 3.34
C LEU A 362 -32.62 5.40 4.56
N LEU A 363 -32.08 4.98 5.70
CA LEU A 363 -32.73 5.03 7.00
C LEU A 363 -32.60 6.42 7.65
N PRO A 364 -33.41 6.79 8.66
CA PRO A 364 -33.19 8.02 9.41
C PRO A 364 -31.79 8.04 10.07
N PRO A 365 -31.10 9.19 10.10
CA PRO A 365 -29.74 9.29 10.62
C PRO A 365 -29.69 9.12 12.14
N LYS A 366 -28.74 8.33 12.63
CA LYS A 366 -28.41 8.24 14.05
C LYS A 366 -27.16 9.08 14.32
N LEU A 367 -27.32 10.14 15.10
CA LEU A 367 -26.25 11.12 15.40
C LEU A 367 -25.37 10.74 16.61
N GLY A 368 -25.63 9.60 17.27
CA GLY A 368 -25.11 9.29 18.61
C GLY A 368 -23.80 8.48 18.69
N GLU A 369 -23.24 7.96 17.59
CA GLU A 369 -22.10 7.03 17.60
C GLU A 369 -20.85 7.58 16.85
N LEU A 370 -20.72 8.90 16.74
CA LEU A 370 -19.64 9.55 15.99
C LEU A 370 -18.30 9.54 16.75
N GLN A 371 -17.56 8.43 16.68
CA GLN A 371 -16.20 8.33 17.23
C GLN A 371 -15.17 9.05 16.34
N PHE A 372 -15.11 10.38 16.45
CA PHE A 372 -14.17 11.23 15.70
C PHE A 372 -12.69 11.07 16.13
N GLY A 373 -12.42 10.64 17.36
CA GLY A 373 -11.09 10.75 18.00
C GLY A 373 -9.98 9.95 17.33
N ASP A 374 -10.16 8.64 17.19
CA ASP A 374 -9.07 7.75 16.79
C ASP A 374 -8.75 7.79 15.28
N TYR A 375 -9.76 7.98 14.44
CA TYR A 375 -9.57 8.10 12.98
C TYR A 375 -8.87 9.41 12.57
N LEU A 376 -9.12 10.50 13.31
CA LEU A 376 -8.49 11.80 13.02
C LEU A 376 -6.97 11.78 13.26
N LYS A 377 -6.46 10.85 14.07
CA LYS A 377 -5.02 10.74 14.38
C LYS A 377 -4.17 10.27 13.18
N SER A 378 -4.68 9.33 12.39
CA SER A 378 -3.99 8.85 11.17
C SER A 378 -4.33 9.69 9.95
N GLY A 379 -5.60 10.09 9.80
CA GLY A 379 -6.02 11.02 8.73
C GLY A 379 -5.39 12.41 8.86
N GLY A 380 -5.10 12.85 10.10
CA GLY A 380 -4.54 14.17 10.41
C GLY A 380 -3.22 14.48 9.71
N PHE A 381 -2.35 13.48 9.49
CA PHE A 381 -1.11 13.68 8.74
C PHE A 381 -1.38 13.97 7.25
N LEU A 382 -2.32 13.27 6.62
CA LEU A 382 -2.70 13.53 5.22
C LEU A 382 -3.44 14.87 5.09
N ILE A 383 -4.26 15.24 6.09
CA ILE A 383 -4.94 16.55 6.15
C ILE A 383 -3.89 17.67 6.26
N GLY A 384 -2.99 17.61 7.24
CA GLY A 384 -1.94 18.62 7.43
C GLY A 384 -1.02 18.77 6.22
N ARG A 385 -0.65 17.64 5.59
CA ARG A 385 0.05 17.63 4.30
C ARG A 385 -0.72 18.39 3.23
N THR A 386 -1.99 18.04 3.01
CA THR A 386 -2.78 18.59 1.91
C THR A 386 -3.08 20.08 2.13
N LEU A 387 -3.29 20.50 3.39
CA LEU A 387 -3.41 21.91 3.74
C LEU A 387 -2.15 22.71 3.43
N ALA A 388 -0.96 22.18 3.73
CA ALA A 388 0.30 22.84 3.37
C ALA A 388 0.44 23.04 1.84
N VAL A 389 0.03 22.05 1.03
CA VAL A 389 -0.02 22.19 -0.43
C VAL A 389 -1.01 23.26 -0.87
N LEU A 390 -2.26 23.18 -0.39
CA LEU A 390 -3.34 24.07 -0.83
C LEU A 390 -3.08 25.53 -0.42
N LEU A 391 -2.57 25.77 0.79
CA LEU A 391 -2.18 27.10 1.26
C LEU A 391 -1.07 27.70 0.40
N THR A 392 -0.02 26.94 0.08
CA THR A 392 1.09 27.43 -0.76
C THR A 392 0.62 27.75 -2.19
N MET A 393 -0.17 26.88 -2.80
CA MET A 393 -0.73 27.10 -4.14
C MET A 393 -1.66 28.32 -4.16
N THR A 394 -2.55 28.44 -3.18
CA THR A 394 -3.51 29.56 -3.07
C THR A 394 -2.81 30.88 -2.76
N LEU A 395 -1.71 30.86 -2.00
CA LEU A 395 -0.85 32.01 -1.81
C LEU A 395 -0.22 32.46 -3.14
N GLY A 396 0.19 31.52 -3.99
CA GLY A 396 0.59 31.79 -5.38
C GLY A 396 -0.50 32.54 -6.15
N THR A 397 -1.74 32.04 -6.13
CA THR A 397 -2.91 32.71 -6.73
C THR A 397 -3.12 34.13 -6.17
N SER A 398 -3.03 34.29 -4.85
CA SER A 398 -3.16 35.59 -4.15
C SER A 398 -2.09 36.59 -4.62
N MET A 399 -0.83 36.15 -4.76
CA MET A 399 0.26 36.99 -5.26
C MET A 399 0.14 37.32 -6.76
N ALA A 400 -0.51 36.47 -7.56
CA ALA A 400 -0.87 36.79 -8.94
C ALA A 400 -2.04 37.80 -9.01
N ALA A 401 -3.09 37.60 -8.20
CA ALA A 401 -4.25 38.49 -8.12
C ALA A 401 -3.88 39.94 -7.74
N ARG A 402 -2.90 40.09 -6.83
CA ARG A 402 -2.36 41.40 -6.41
C ARG A 402 -1.66 42.19 -7.52
N GLN A 403 -1.26 41.54 -8.61
CA GLN A 403 -0.65 42.20 -9.77
C GLN A 403 -1.68 42.70 -10.80
N GLY A 404 -2.96 42.49 -10.52
CA GLY A 404 -4.07 42.98 -11.32
C GLY A 404 -4.65 41.95 -12.30
N PRO A 405 -5.74 42.31 -13.00
CA PRO A 405 -6.54 41.35 -13.76
C PRO A 405 -5.76 40.65 -14.88
N ILE A 406 -4.98 41.39 -15.67
CA ILE A 406 -4.26 40.84 -16.83
C ILE A 406 -3.22 39.78 -16.39
N ALA A 407 -2.46 40.06 -15.33
CA ALA A 407 -1.50 39.12 -14.77
C ALA A 407 -2.17 37.88 -14.15
N MET A 408 -3.31 38.06 -13.48
CA MET A 408 -4.09 36.96 -12.91
C MET A 408 -4.75 36.08 -13.98
N ALA A 409 -5.23 36.67 -15.08
CA ALA A 409 -5.74 35.94 -16.24
C ALA A 409 -4.64 35.06 -16.87
N ALA A 410 -3.44 35.62 -17.08
CA ALA A 410 -2.28 34.87 -17.55
C ALA A 410 -1.89 33.74 -16.59
N HIS A 411 -1.89 34.01 -15.28
CA HIS A 411 -1.64 33.01 -14.24
C HIS A 411 -2.66 31.86 -14.30
N GLN A 412 -3.96 32.15 -14.45
CA GLN A 412 -4.99 31.11 -14.53
C GLN A 412 -4.77 30.16 -15.72
N ILE A 413 -4.49 30.68 -16.92
CA ILE A 413 -4.21 29.85 -18.11
C ILE A 413 -3.00 28.95 -17.84
N CYS A 414 -1.91 29.55 -17.37
CA CYS A 414 -0.67 28.83 -17.10
C CYS A 414 -0.84 27.76 -16.02
N LEU A 415 -1.57 28.06 -14.93
CA LEU A 415 -1.83 27.14 -13.83
C LEU A 415 -2.69 25.94 -14.25
N GLN A 416 -3.71 26.17 -15.08
CA GLN A 416 -4.59 25.11 -15.57
C GLN A 416 -3.87 24.16 -16.51
N VAL A 417 -3.09 24.67 -17.47
CA VAL A 417 -2.26 23.82 -18.35
C VAL A 417 -1.22 23.05 -17.54
N TRP A 418 -0.56 23.71 -16.59
CA TRP A 418 0.45 23.10 -15.72
C TRP A 418 -0.13 21.98 -14.84
N LEU A 419 -1.32 22.16 -14.27
CA LEU A 419 -2.02 21.12 -13.50
C LEU A 419 -2.49 19.95 -14.40
N ALA A 420 -3.12 20.25 -15.53
CA ALA A 420 -3.66 19.23 -16.42
C ALA A 420 -2.58 18.29 -16.98
N VAL A 421 -1.42 18.85 -17.36
CA VAL A 421 -0.27 18.07 -17.83
C VAL A 421 0.39 17.27 -16.70
N SER A 422 0.49 17.86 -15.50
CA SER A 422 1.05 17.18 -14.33
C SER A 422 0.24 15.93 -13.92
N LEU A 423 -1.08 15.93 -14.12
CA LEU A 423 -1.95 14.82 -13.72
C LEU A 423 -1.74 13.54 -14.53
N LEU A 424 -1.11 13.61 -15.71
CA LEU A 424 -0.64 12.43 -16.42
C LEU A 424 0.42 11.66 -15.61
N THR A 425 1.26 12.39 -14.86
CA THR A 425 2.31 11.82 -14.00
C THR A 425 1.78 11.42 -12.62
N ASP A 426 0.74 12.08 -12.12
CA ASP A 426 0.02 11.69 -10.89
C ASP A 426 -0.74 10.36 -11.06
N ALA A 427 -1.27 10.09 -12.25
CA ALA A 427 -1.85 8.80 -12.59
C ALA A 427 -0.81 7.67 -12.57
N LEU A 428 0.38 7.88 -13.14
CA LEU A 428 1.51 6.94 -13.06
C LEU A 428 1.97 6.72 -11.61
N ALA A 429 2.05 7.80 -10.82
CA ALA A 429 2.39 7.74 -9.39
C ALA A 429 1.36 6.91 -8.58
N THR A 430 0.07 7.06 -8.88
CA THR A 430 -1.03 6.32 -8.25
C THR A 430 -0.98 4.83 -8.59
N SER A 431 -0.65 4.45 -9.84
CA SER A 431 -0.44 3.05 -10.20
C SER A 431 0.78 2.45 -9.49
N ALA A 432 1.89 3.20 -9.43
CA ALA A 432 3.09 2.77 -8.74
C ALA A 432 2.85 2.58 -7.23
N GLN A 433 2.10 3.48 -6.60
CA GLN A 433 1.66 3.38 -5.21
C GLN A 433 0.93 2.05 -4.95
N ALA A 434 -0.02 1.68 -5.81
CA ALA A 434 -0.83 0.47 -5.65
C ALA A 434 0.03 -0.81 -5.76
N LEU A 435 0.93 -0.88 -6.74
CA LEU A 435 1.85 -2.00 -6.89
C LEU A 435 2.82 -2.10 -5.71
N ILE A 436 3.47 -1.00 -5.32
CA ILE A 436 4.41 -0.98 -4.19
C ILE A 436 3.72 -1.43 -2.91
N ALA A 437 2.50 -0.97 -2.61
CA ALA A 437 1.76 -1.43 -1.44
C ALA A 437 1.49 -2.95 -1.47
N SER A 438 1.24 -3.53 -2.65
CA SER A 438 1.04 -4.97 -2.81
C SER A 438 2.34 -5.76 -2.62
N TYR A 439 3.43 -5.39 -3.28
CA TYR A 439 4.71 -6.10 -3.17
C TYR A 439 5.39 -5.90 -1.79
N VAL A 440 5.23 -4.73 -1.16
CA VAL A 440 5.64 -4.50 0.25
C VAL A 440 4.86 -5.41 1.20
N SER A 441 3.54 -5.57 1.05
CA SER A 441 2.76 -6.48 1.92
C SER A 441 3.11 -7.96 1.72
N ARG A 442 3.71 -8.32 0.58
CA ARG A 442 4.30 -9.65 0.31
C ARG A 442 5.78 -9.78 0.70
N ASN A 443 6.39 -8.73 1.26
CA ASN A 443 7.83 -8.63 1.57
C ASN A 443 8.78 -8.80 0.35
N ASP A 444 8.28 -8.60 -0.87
CA ASP A 444 9.11 -8.63 -2.09
C ASP A 444 9.76 -7.26 -2.34
N TYR A 445 10.77 -6.97 -1.53
CA TYR A 445 11.54 -5.72 -1.59
C TYR A 445 12.39 -5.60 -2.87
N ARG A 446 12.65 -6.71 -3.58
CA ARG A 446 13.39 -6.71 -4.85
C ARG A 446 12.50 -6.14 -5.96
N THR A 447 11.28 -6.64 -6.10
CA THR A 447 10.32 -6.09 -7.07
C THR A 447 9.93 -4.64 -6.74
N VAL A 448 9.82 -4.28 -5.45
CA VAL A 448 9.61 -2.87 -5.03
C VAL A 448 10.76 -1.95 -5.48
N ARG A 449 12.02 -2.40 -5.35
CA ARG A 449 13.20 -1.67 -5.85
C ARG A 449 13.13 -1.47 -7.36
N ASP A 450 12.80 -2.52 -8.11
CA ASP A 450 12.72 -2.48 -9.57
C ASP A 450 11.59 -1.56 -10.07
N ILE A 451 10.39 -1.65 -9.47
CA ILE A 451 9.28 -0.72 -9.73
C ILE A 451 9.72 0.72 -9.46
N THR A 452 10.33 0.97 -8.30
CA THR A 452 10.75 2.32 -7.90
C THR A 452 11.74 2.93 -8.89
N GLN A 453 12.77 2.17 -9.31
CA GLN A 453 13.72 2.64 -10.32
C GLN A 453 13.10 2.83 -11.70
N PHE A 454 12.17 1.96 -12.11
CA PHE A 454 11.48 2.03 -13.39
C PHE A 454 10.56 3.25 -13.47
N VAL A 455 9.74 3.47 -12.44
CA VAL A 455 8.81 4.61 -12.34
C VAL A 455 9.57 5.92 -12.31
N LEU A 456 10.67 6.04 -11.56
CA LEU A 456 11.50 7.26 -11.55
C LEU A 456 12.12 7.56 -12.93
N LYS A 457 12.61 6.54 -13.65
CA LYS A 457 13.17 6.69 -15.01
C LYS A 457 12.10 7.09 -16.03
N ILE A 458 10.96 6.41 -16.05
CA ILE A 458 9.84 6.76 -16.95
C ILE A 458 9.28 8.13 -16.59
N GLY A 459 9.10 8.42 -15.31
CA GLY A 459 8.61 9.72 -14.83
C GLY A 459 9.46 10.88 -15.31
N PHE A 460 10.78 10.77 -15.19
CA PHE A 460 11.70 11.76 -15.73
C PHE A 460 11.58 11.87 -17.26
N GLY A 461 11.54 10.75 -17.99
CA GLY A 461 11.38 10.74 -19.45
C GLY A 461 10.07 11.38 -19.91
N VAL A 462 8.94 11.07 -19.27
CA VAL A 462 7.62 11.66 -19.52
C VAL A 462 7.65 13.15 -19.18
N GLY A 463 8.24 13.55 -18.05
CA GLY A 463 8.37 14.97 -17.68
C GLY A 463 9.21 15.78 -18.66
N VAL A 464 10.30 15.22 -19.20
CA VAL A 464 11.12 15.84 -20.27
C VAL A 464 10.35 15.91 -21.59
N PHE A 465 9.63 14.85 -21.97
CA PHE A 465 8.77 14.85 -23.16
C PHE A 465 7.69 15.94 -23.06
N LEU A 466 7.00 16.04 -21.92
CA LEU A 466 5.99 17.07 -21.67
C LEU A 466 6.59 18.49 -21.64
N ALA A 467 7.81 18.66 -21.13
CA ALA A 467 8.55 19.93 -21.20
C ALA A 467 8.81 20.37 -22.64
N LEU A 468 9.24 19.45 -23.50
CA LEU A 468 9.51 19.72 -24.93
C LEU A 468 8.21 20.01 -25.70
N VAL A 469 7.18 19.18 -25.50
CA VAL A 469 5.86 19.37 -26.15
C VAL A 469 5.26 20.72 -25.77
N LEU A 470 5.25 21.10 -24.48
CA LEU A 470 4.80 22.41 -24.06
C LEU A 470 5.72 23.52 -24.56
N GLY A 471 7.05 23.36 -24.49
CA GLY A 471 8.01 24.38 -24.95
C GLY A 471 7.78 24.82 -26.40
N VAL A 472 7.39 23.89 -27.28
CA VAL A 472 7.05 24.19 -28.68
C VAL A 472 5.59 24.65 -28.87
N SER A 473 4.63 23.98 -28.23
CA SER A 473 3.20 24.21 -28.51
C SER A 473 2.55 25.35 -27.71
N PHE A 474 3.13 25.77 -26.58
CA PHE A 474 2.41 26.60 -25.60
C PHE A 474 2.02 28.00 -26.10
N SER A 475 2.74 28.60 -27.06
CA SER A 475 2.28 29.88 -27.65
C SER A 475 0.98 29.69 -28.43
N SER A 476 0.88 28.67 -29.28
CA SER A 476 -0.35 28.36 -30.02
C SER A 476 -1.46 27.84 -29.10
N LEU A 477 -1.10 27.11 -28.04
CA LEU A 477 -2.04 26.65 -27.03
C LEU A 477 -2.69 27.84 -26.30
N ALA A 478 -1.91 28.87 -25.94
CA ALA A 478 -2.40 30.05 -25.23
C ALA A 478 -3.46 30.84 -26.03
N GLU A 479 -3.32 30.91 -27.36
CA GLU A 479 -4.25 31.58 -28.28
C GLU A 479 -5.64 30.92 -28.33
N LEU A 480 -5.75 29.63 -27.95
CA LEU A 480 -7.05 28.96 -27.78
C LEU A 480 -7.82 29.49 -26.56
N PHE A 481 -7.11 29.90 -25.49
CA PHE A 481 -7.71 30.39 -24.26
C PHE A 481 -8.10 31.87 -24.33
N THR A 482 -7.33 32.70 -25.03
CA THR A 482 -7.62 34.13 -25.11
C THR A 482 -7.01 34.81 -26.34
N LYS A 483 -7.66 35.88 -26.79
CA LYS A 483 -7.19 36.75 -27.89
C LYS A 483 -6.60 38.07 -27.37
N ASP A 484 -6.56 38.29 -26.05
CA ASP A 484 -5.98 39.48 -25.43
C ASP A 484 -4.45 39.44 -25.55
N THR A 485 -3.89 40.33 -26.38
CA THR A 485 -2.45 40.41 -26.66
C THR A 485 -1.62 40.76 -25.42
N GLN A 486 -2.20 41.45 -24.43
CA GLN A 486 -1.51 41.77 -23.17
C GLN A 486 -1.39 40.52 -22.30
N VAL A 487 -2.45 39.70 -22.22
CA VAL A 487 -2.41 38.41 -21.53
C VAL A 487 -1.42 37.47 -22.21
N LEU A 488 -1.48 37.34 -23.54
CA LEU A 488 -0.57 36.48 -24.31
C LEU A 488 0.90 36.89 -24.15
N GLY A 489 1.19 38.20 -24.09
CA GLY A 489 2.53 38.72 -23.79
C GLY A 489 3.06 38.25 -22.43
N ILE A 490 2.24 38.34 -21.39
CA ILE A 490 2.59 37.84 -20.04
C ILE A 490 2.74 36.31 -20.04
N VAL A 491 1.81 35.58 -20.67
CA VAL A 491 1.84 34.11 -20.78
C VAL A 491 3.17 33.63 -21.40
N ARG A 492 3.70 34.31 -22.42
CA ARG A 492 5.01 33.99 -23.01
C ARG A 492 6.18 34.12 -22.02
N THR A 493 6.16 35.07 -21.10
CA THR A 493 7.21 35.19 -20.05
C THR A 493 7.15 34.04 -19.03
N VAL A 494 5.96 33.50 -18.80
CA VAL A 494 5.69 32.42 -17.84
C VAL A 494 5.87 31.03 -18.48
N ALA A 495 5.71 30.92 -19.79
CA ALA A 495 5.79 29.68 -20.58
C ALA A 495 7.03 28.83 -20.24
N LEU A 496 8.19 29.48 -20.05
CA LEU A 496 9.44 28.82 -19.71
C LEU A 496 9.37 28.12 -18.34
N PHE A 497 8.74 28.73 -17.33
CA PHE A 497 8.54 28.09 -16.03
C PHE A 497 7.54 26.93 -16.14
N VAL A 498 6.47 27.10 -16.91
CA VAL A 498 5.45 26.05 -17.11
C VAL A 498 6.05 24.82 -17.78
N SER A 499 6.86 24.98 -18.83
CA SER A 499 7.51 23.87 -19.53
C SER A 499 8.70 23.29 -18.76
N ALA A 500 9.65 24.10 -18.31
CA ALA A 500 10.87 23.62 -17.66
C ALA A 500 10.63 22.99 -16.27
N SER A 501 9.49 23.28 -15.61
CA SER A 501 9.13 22.62 -14.34
C SER A 501 8.55 21.21 -14.52
N GLN A 502 8.14 20.77 -15.72
CA GLN A 502 7.48 19.46 -15.89
C GLN A 502 8.32 18.24 -15.43
N PRO A 503 9.66 18.15 -15.63
CA PRO A 503 10.46 17.05 -15.11
C PRO A 503 10.52 17.04 -13.58
N ILE A 504 10.53 18.23 -12.97
CA ILE A 504 10.55 18.42 -11.52
C ILE A 504 9.19 18.01 -10.93
N ASN A 505 8.10 18.46 -11.55
CA ASN A 505 6.73 18.06 -11.19
C ASN A 505 6.58 16.55 -11.25
N ALA A 506 6.93 15.92 -12.38
CA ALA A 506 6.78 14.49 -12.61
C ALA A 506 7.43 13.67 -11.50
N LEU A 507 8.66 14.02 -11.13
CA LEU A 507 9.37 13.38 -10.02
C LEU A 507 8.72 13.69 -8.66
N ALA A 508 8.25 14.91 -8.41
CA ALA A 508 7.57 15.27 -7.16
C ALA A 508 6.28 14.47 -6.93
N PHE A 509 5.42 14.32 -7.96
CA PHE A 509 4.22 13.48 -7.89
C PHE A 509 4.57 12.00 -7.70
N ILE A 510 5.59 11.50 -8.40
CA ILE A 510 6.06 10.12 -8.23
C ILE A 510 6.56 9.88 -6.81
N PHE A 511 7.39 10.76 -6.23
CA PHE A 511 7.84 10.61 -4.85
C PHE A 511 6.67 10.59 -3.86
N ASP A 512 5.61 11.36 -4.10
CA ASP A 512 4.41 11.31 -3.27
C ASP A 512 3.72 9.93 -3.35
N GLY A 513 3.56 9.36 -4.55
CA GLY A 513 3.05 8.00 -4.74
C GLY A 513 3.96 6.91 -4.12
N LEU A 514 5.29 7.06 -4.24
CA LEU A 514 6.27 6.15 -3.62
C LEU A 514 6.15 6.16 -2.09
N HIS A 515 6.10 7.33 -1.45
CA HIS A 515 5.93 7.45 0.01
C HIS A 515 4.61 6.84 0.49
N TYR A 516 3.52 7.05 -0.26
CA TYR A 516 2.22 6.48 0.05
C TYR A 516 2.21 4.95 -0.13
N GLY A 517 2.93 4.41 -1.12
CA GLY A 517 3.06 2.97 -1.34
C GLY A 517 3.72 2.24 -0.17
N VAL A 518 4.75 2.85 0.44
CA VAL A 518 5.41 2.35 1.66
C VAL A 518 4.76 2.86 2.96
N SER A 519 3.60 3.53 2.89
CA SER A 519 2.86 4.08 4.04
C SER A 519 3.61 5.07 4.94
N ASP A 520 4.57 5.83 4.39
CA ASP A 520 5.40 6.81 5.13
C ASP A 520 4.71 8.17 5.32
N PHE A 521 3.45 8.12 5.75
CA PHE A 521 2.59 9.30 5.93
C PHE A 521 3.15 10.36 6.89
N PRO A 522 3.81 10.02 8.02
CA PRO A 522 4.39 11.02 8.91
C PRO A 522 5.49 11.83 8.22
N TYR A 523 6.39 11.19 7.46
CA TYR A 523 7.42 11.91 6.71
C TYR A 523 6.80 12.80 5.61
N ALA A 524 5.84 12.26 4.86
CA ALA A 524 5.15 12.98 3.80
C ALA A 524 4.39 14.22 4.31
N ALA A 525 3.95 14.23 5.58
CA ALA A 525 3.30 15.38 6.21
C ALA A 525 4.29 16.44 6.71
N HIS A 526 5.28 16.05 7.53
CA HIS A 526 6.24 17.00 8.10
C HIS A 526 7.09 17.66 7.02
N SER A 527 7.53 16.91 6.01
CA SER A 527 8.27 17.48 4.87
C SER A 527 7.42 18.53 4.14
N MET A 528 6.15 18.23 3.84
CA MET A 528 5.27 19.16 3.14
C MET A 528 4.98 20.45 3.92
N MET A 529 4.84 20.36 5.26
CA MET A 529 4.66 21.54 6.10
C MET A 529 5.89 22.45 6.08
N VAL A 530 7.10 21.89 6.17
CA VAL A 530 8.36 22.65 6.09
C VAL A 530 8.53 23.25 4.69
N ILE A 531 8.35 22.46 3.64
CA ILE A 531 8.48 22.91 2.24
C ILE A 531 7.45 24.00 1.91
N GLY A 532 6.21 23.83 2.34
CA GLY A 532 5.14 24.82 2.18
C GLY A 532 5.45 26.12 2.90
N ALA A 533 5.97 26.06 4.13
CA ALA A 533 6.39 27.25 4.88
C ALA A 533 7.53 28.01 4.19
N VAL A 534 8.60 27.31 3.78
CA VAL A 534 9.75 27.91 3.06
C VAL A 534 9.32 28.53 1.73
N SER A 535 8.50 27.81 0.96
CA SER A 535 8.01 28.28 -0.34
C SER A 535 7.04 29.46 -0.19
N SER A 536 6.22 29.46 0.86
CA SER A 536 5.32 30.57 1.17
C SER A 536 6.08 31.83 1.58
N ALA A 537 7.14 31.70 2.38
CA ALA A 537 8.01 32.83 2.73
C ALA A 537 8.69 33.44 1.48
N TYR A 538 9.13 32.59 0.54
CA TYR A 538 9.66 33.04 -0.74
C TYR A 538 8.58 33.73 -1.62
N LEU A 539 7.38 33.14 -1.71
CA LEU A 539 6.24 33.69 -2.46
C LEU A 539 5.77 35.05 -1.93
N LEU A 540 5.93 35.35 -0.63
CA LEU A 540 5.61 36.68 -0.09
C LEU A 540 6.60 37.76 -0.51
N ARG A 541 7.83 37.40 -0.91
CA ARG A 541 8.91 38.35 -1.23
C ARG A 541 9.21 38.46 -2.73
N ALA A 542 9.34 37.34 -3.44
CA ALA A 542 9.79 37.34 -4.83
C ALA A 542 8.88 38.11 -5.81
N PRO A 543 7.53 38.06 -5.72
CA PRO A 543 6.65 38.80 -6.62
C PRO A 543 6.75 40.32 -6.45
N THR A 544 7.19 40.82 -5.29
CA THR A 544 7.41 42.26 -5.06
C THR A 544 8.61 42.82 -5.84
N ILE A 545 9.46 41.94 -6.37
CA ILE A 545 10.69 42.29 -7.11
C ILE A 545 10.56 41.92 -8.58
N PHE A 546 10.08 40.71 -8.88
CA PHE A 546 10.07 40.13 -10.23
C PHE A 546 8.67 40.02 -10.86
N GLY A 547 7.62 40.52 -10.21
CA GLY A 547 6.24 40.39 -10.70
C GLY A 547 5.80 38.93 -10.83
N LEU A 548 5.10 38.61 -11.93
CA LEU A 548 4.47 37.30 -12.12
C LEU A 548 5.48 36.15 -12.29
N PRO A 549 6.62 36.32 -13.00
CA PRO A 549 7.74 35.39 -12.92
C PRO A 549 8.19 35.05 -11.49
N GLY A 550 8.10 35.99 -10.55
CA GLY A 550 8.40 35.74 -9.13
C GLY A 550 7.40 34.79 -8.44
N VAL A 551 6.14 34.76 -8.88
CA VAL A 551 5.15 33.77 -8.41
C VAL A 551 5.51 32.39 -8.95
N TRP A 552 5.85 32.31 -10.24
CA TRP A 552 6.18 31.05 -10.91
C TRP A 552 7.51 30.45 -10.49
N SER A 553 8.52 31.27 -10.16
CA SER A 553 9.75 30.79 -9.52
C SER A 553 9.45 30.20 -8.13
N GLY A 554 8.49 30.77 -7.38
CA GLY A 554 8.06 30.23 -6.08
C GLY A 554 7.30 28.90 -6.18
N LEU A 555 6.41 28.75 -7.17
CA LEU A 555 5.75 27.46 -7.45
C LEU A 555 6.74 26.40 -7.95
N THR A 556 7.73 26.80 -8.76
CA THR A 556 8.81 25.91 -9.22
C THR A 556 9.71 25.49 -8.05
N LEU A 557 10.05 26.42 -7.16
CA LEU A 557 10.79 26.14 -5.92
C LEU A 557 10.02 25.15 -5.02
N PHE A 558 8.71 25.32 -4.87
CA PHE A 558 7.86 24.43 -4.10
C PHE A 558 7.91 22.98 -4.62
N MET A 559 7.81 22.77 -5.94
CA MET A 559 7.95 21.43 -6.53
C MET A 559 9.39 20.90 -6.49
N GLY A 560 10.39 21.77 -6.68
CA GLY A 560 11.81 21.42 -6.54
C GLY A 560 12.16 20.91 -5.15
N LEU A 561 11.69 21.60 -4.11
CA LEU A 561 11.88 21.19 -2.71
C LEU A 561 11.14 19.88 -2.37
N ARG A 562 9.97 19.61 -2.96
CA ARG A 562 9.27 18.30 -2.85
C ARG A 562 10.08 17.19 -3.48
N MET A 563 10.59 17.40 -4.69
CA MET A 563 11.47 16.45 -5.38
C MET A 563 12.73 16.15 -4.55
N VAL A 564 13.40 17.19 -4.04
CA VAL A 564 14.62 17.04 -3.21
C VAL A 564 14.34 16.29 -1.91
N ALA A 565 13.23 16.58 -1.22
CA ALA A 565 12.84 15.83 -0.03
C ALA A 565 12.59 14.33 -0.34
N GLY A 566 11.93 14.03 -1.45
CA GLY A 566 11.74 12.65 -1.92
C GLY A 566 13.07 11.91 -2.16
N PHE A 567 14.03 12.54 -2.85
CA PHE A 567 15.38 11.98 -3.02
C PHE A 567 16.10 11.77 -1.68
N ILE A 568 16.07 12.75 -0.77
CA ILE A 568 16.69 12.62 0.56
C ILE A 568 16.09 11.46 1.35
N ARG A 569 14.76 11.24 1.25
CA ARG A 569 14.11 10.12 1.95
C ARG A 569 14.46 8.76 1.36
N LEU A 570 14.51 8.67 0.03
CA LEU A 570 14.93 7.45 -0.69
C LEU A 570 16.38 7.07 -0.35
N LEU A 571 17.26 8.07 -0.22
CA LEU A 571 18.67 7.90 0.15
C LEU A 571 18.90 7.67 1.67
N SER A 572 17.86 7.74 2.51
CA SER A 572 18.03 7.66 3.96
C SER A 572 18.05 6.22 4.48
N HIS A 573 19.20 5.78 5.01
CA HIS A 573 19.36 4.49 5.71
C HIS A 573 18.39 4.27 6.89
N LYS A 574 17.80 5.33 7.46
CA LYS A 574 16.87 5.26 8.61
C LYS A 574 15.38 5.35 8.19
N GLY A 575 15.08 5.21 6.91
CA GLY A 575 13.71 5.22 6.38
C GLY A 575 13.13 3.81 6.15
N PRO A 576 11.87 3.72 5.69
CA PRO A 576 11.26 2.47 5.22
C PRO A 576 11.95 1.89 3.97
N TRP A 577 12.88 2.64 3.39
CA TRP A 577 13.71 2.25 2.24
C TRP A 577 15.04 1.59 2.63
N TRP A 578 15.19 1.06 3.86
CA TRP A 578 16.43 0.42 4.32
C TRP A 578 16.92 -0.65 3.32
N PHE A 579 15.99 -1.39 2.74
CA PHE A 579 16.25 -2.44 1.76
C PHE A 579 16.87 -1.93 0.45
N LEU A 580 16.74 -0.65 0.08
CA LEU A 580 17.46 -0.09 -1.09
C LEU A 580 18.98 -0.01 -0.86
N HIS A 581 19.39 0.11 0.40
CA HIS A 581 20.79 0.30 0.80
C HIS A 581 21.48 -1.00 1.20
N VAL A 582 20.72 -2.09 1.36
CA VAL A 582 21.26 -3.44 1.47
C VAL A 582 21.75 -3.87 0.08
N ASN A 583 23.08 -3.81 -0.10
CA ASN A 583 23.78 -4.54 -1.14
C ASN A 583 24.40 -5.77 -0.49
N GLU A 584 23.76 -6.92 -0.66
CA GLU A 584 24.17 -8.20 -0.06
C GLU A 584 25.61 -8.56 -0.48
N ALA A 585 25.93 -8.38 -1.77
CA ALA A 585 27.28 -8.48 -2.31
C ALA A 585 28.33 -7.54 -1.66
N LYS A 586 27.90 -6.43 -1.05
CA LYS A 586 28.79 -5.47 -0.39
C LYS A 586 29.07 -5.85 1.07
N GLU A 587 28.11 -6.44 1.77
CA GLU A 587 28.36 -7.01 3.12
C GLU A 587 29.17 -8.32 3.04
N LEU A 588 28.96 -9.15 2.01
CA LEU A 588 29.84 -10.31 1.74
C LEU A 588 31.29 -9.87 1.47
N LYS A 589 31.51 -8.89 0.57
CA LYS A 589 32.85 -8.31 0.34
C LYS A 589 33.48 -7.68 1.60
N LYS A 590 32.67 -7.13 2.51
CA LYS A 590 33.13 -6.51 3.76
C LYS A 590 33.66 -7.53 4.78
N ARG A 591 33.26 -8.80 4.65
CA ARG A 591 33.73 -9.93 5.45
C ARG A 591 34.92 -10.67 4.81
N ASN A 592 35.39 -10.21 3.66
CA ASN A 592 36.56 -10.75 2.96
C ASN A 592 36.45 -12.23 2.51
N ILE A 593 35.23 -12.78 2.43
CA ILE A 593 34.95 -14.14 1.92
C ILE A 593 34.78 -14.04 0.40
N GLY A 594 35.60 -14.76 -0.36
CA GLY A 594 35.42 -14.88 -1.81
C GLY A 594 34.19 -15.75 -2.12
N ILE A 595 33.33 -15.33 -3.05
CA ILE A 595 32.15 -16.11 -3.45
C ILE A 595 32.56 -17.50 -3.98
N GLU A 596 33.73 -17.58 -4.62
CA GLU A 596 34.34 -18.84 -5.10
C GLU A 596 34.66 -19.85 -3.98
N GLN A 597 34.86 -19.39 -2.74
CA GLN A 597 35.16 -20.20 -1.56
C GLN A 597 33.91 -20.66 -0.80
N ILE A 598 32.71 -20.28 -1.23
CA ILE A 598 31.46 -20.69 -0.59
C ILE A 598 31.00 -22.04 -1.14
N ARG A 599 30.75 -23.01 -0.25
CA ARG A 599 30.20 -24.33 -0.58
C ARG A 599 28.86 -24.51 0.13
N ILE A 600 27.87 -25.08 -0.55
CA ILE A 600 26.51 -25.30 -0.01
C ILE A 600 26.27 -26.81 0.14
N CYS A 601 26.30 -27.30 1.37
CA CYS A 601 25.97 -28.69 1.70
C CYS A 601 24.52 -28.76 2.18
N TYR A 602 23.69 -29.58 1.54
CA TYR A 602 22.24 -29.59 1.80
C TYR A 602 21.63 -31.00 1.92
N SER A 603 20.56 -31.11 2.70
CA SER A 603 19.74 -32.33 2.77
C SER A 603 19.01 -32.57 1.44
N PRO A 604 19.01 -33.80 0.88
CA PRO A 604 18.40 -34.12 -0.40
C PRO A 604 16.86 -34.00 -0.42
N PHE A 605 16.22 -33.83 0.75
CA PHE A 605 14.77 -33.70 0.85
C PHE A 605 14.27 -32.42 0.15
N SER A 606 13.04 -32.48 -0.39
CA SER A 606 12.52 -31.46 -1.32
C SER A 606 12.54 -30.03 -0.79
N ARG A 607 12.25 -29.84 0.51
CA ARG A 607 12.25 -28.51 1.16
C ARG A 607 13.65 -27.92 1.26
N THR A 608 14.61 -28.67 1.78
CA THR A 608 16.01 -28.24 1.94
C THR A 608 16.71 -28.07 0.60
N SER A 609 16.43 -28.95 -0.37
CA SER A 609 16.88 -28.80 -1.76
C SER A 609 16.35 -27.51 -2.41
N HIS A 610 15.07 -27.17 -2.23
CA HIS A 610 14.51 -25.90 -2.72
C HIS A 610 15.14 -24.69 -2.01
N THR A 611 15.33 -24.73 -0.68
CA THR A 611 16.05 -23.68 0.06
C THR A 611 17.48 -23.50 -0.45
N ALA A 612 18.20 -24.59 -0.70
CA ALA A 612 19.56 -24.54 -1.23
C ALA A 612 19.61 -23.91 -2.64
N LYS A 613 18.63 -24.21 -3.51
CA LYS A 613 18.47 -23.54 -4.82
C LYS A 613 18.25 -22.03 -4.69
N VAL A 614 17.37 -21.61 -3.77
CA VAL A 614 17.13 -20.18 -3.50
C VAL A 614 18.41 -19.51 -3.02
N VAL A 615 19.12 -20.09 -2.05
CA VAL A 615 20.34 -19.47 -1.51
C VAL A 615 21.46 -19.44 -2.56
N ALA A 616 21.63 -20.50 -3.36
CA ALA A 616 22.55 -20.50 -4.50
C ALA A 616 22.24 -19.35 -5.48
N SER A 617 20.96 -19.11 -5.81
CA SER A 617 20.54 -17.99 -6.68
C SER A 617 20.77 -16.58 -6.07
N VAL A 618 20.84 -16.47 -4.75
CA VAL A 618 21.13 -15.20 -4.03
C VAL A 618 22.64 -14.95 -3.97
N LEU A 619 23.44 -16.02 -3.89
CA LEU A 619 24.90 -15.97 -3.86
C LEU A 619 25.56 -15.99 -5.24
N ASP A 620 24.77 -16.09 -6.33
CA ASP A 620 25.21 -16.22 -7.72
C ASP A 620 26.07 -17.48 -7.97
N VAL A 621 25.74 -18.56 -7.25
CA VAL A 621 26.41 -19.87 -7.31
C VAL A 621 25.61 -20.84 -8.19
N PRO A 622 26.24 -21.54 -9.16
CA PRO A 622 25.55 -22.52 -10.00
C PRO A 622 25.14 -23.75 -9.18
N PHE A 623 23.84 -24.01 -9.08
CA PHE A 623 23.31 -25.09 -8.24
C PHE A 623 23.70 -26.49 -8.72
N ASP A 624 23.78 -26.71 -10.03
CA ASP A 624 24.19 -27.99 -10.62
C ASP A 624 25.73 -28.09 -10.80
N GLY A 625 26.49 -27.21 -10.14
CA GLY A 625 27.96 -27.18 -10.14
C GLY A 625 28.59 -27.76 -8.88
N SER A 626 29.93 -27.89 -8.87
CA SER A 626 30.71 -28.47 -7.76
C SER A 626 30.69 -27.67 -6.45
N GLN A 627 29.98 -26.55 -6.39
CA GLN A 627 29.81 -25.74 -5.18
C GLN A 627 28.60 -26.15 -4.34
N CYS A 628 27.67 -26.95 -4.89
CA CYS A 628 26.50 -27.45 -4.18
C CYS A 628 26.56 -28.98 -4.07
N LYS A 629 26.44 -29.51 -2.84
CA LYS A 629 26.49 -30.97 -2.58
C LYS A 629 25.30 -31.42 -1.75
N ALA A 630 24.56 -32.42 -2.25
CA ALA A 630 23.56 -33.13 -1.47
C ALA A 630 24.26 -34.12 -0.52
N MET A 631 23.86 -34.13 0.75
CA MET A 631 24.40 -35.05 1.77
C MET A 631 23.25 -35.73 2.51
N GLU A 632 23.13 -37.05 2.35
CA GLU A 632 22.10 -37.87 3.00
C GLU A 632 22.20 -37.82 4.53
N ASP A 633 23.40 -37.58 5.06
CA ASP A 633 23.63 -37.42 6.50
C ASP A 633 23.11 -36.08 7.07
N LEU A 634 22.63 -35.15 6.23
CA LEU A 634 21.94 -33.92 6.66
C LEU A 634 20.40 -34.04 6.69
N ARG A 635 19.80 -35.20 6.37
CA ARG A 635 18.34 -35.41 6.39
C ARG A 635 17.68 -35.15 7.75
N GLU A 636 16.35 -34.95 7.76
CA GLU A 636 15.52 -34.90 8.99
C GLU A 636 15.79 -36.13 9.87
N ARG A 637 15.57 -36.02 11.19
CA ARG A 637 15.60 -37.18 12.09
C ARG A 637 14.45 -38.12 11.74
N TYR A 638 14.73 -39.42 11.60
CA TYR A 638 13.69 -40.43 11.43
C TYR A 638 13.11 -40.82 12.79
N PHE A 639 11.80 -40.61 13.00
CA PHE A 639 11.16 -40.81 14.31
C PHE A 639 10.55 -42.21 14.49
N GLY A 640 10.69 -43.08 13.48
CA GLY A 640 10.16 -44.45 13.50
C GLY A 640 8.70 -44.55 13.05
N CYS A 641 8.27 -45.75 12.65
CA CYS A 641 6.94 -45.99 12.05
C CYS A 641 5.76 -45.52 12.91
N SER A 642 5.92 -45.46 14.23
CA SER A 642 4.89 -45.02 15.19
C SER A 642 4.69 -43.49 15.25
N PHE A 643 5.60 -42.69 14.67
CA PHE A 643 5.56 -41.22 14.73
C PHE A 643 5.77 -40.51 13.37
N GLU A 644 6.39 -41.17 12.40
CA GLU A 644 6.62 -40.62 11.07
C GLU A 644 5.29 -40.28 10.36
N LEU A 645 5.25 -39.17 9.62
CA LEU A 645 4.05 -38.64 8.92
C LEU A 645 2.84 -38.29 9.83
N MET A 646 2.97 -38.31 11.16
CA MET A 646 1.90 -37.90 12.09
C MET A 646 1.81 -36.36 12.26
N SER A 647 0.75 -35.90 12.95
CA SER A 647 0.58 -34.48 13.29
C SER A 647 1.69 -33.96 14.20
N HIS A 648 2.01 -32.67 14.11
CA HIS A 648 2.99 -32.01 14.97
C HIS A 648 2.68 -32.10 16.47
N ASP A 649 1.42 -32.41 16.82
CA ASP A 649 0.95 -32.60 18.20
C ASP A 649 1.62 -33.78 18.91
N LYS A 650 2.28 -34.67 18.16
CA LYS A 650 3.05 -35.80 18.69
C LYS A 650 4.50 -35.49 19.05
N TYR A 651 5.08 -34.41 18.52
CA TYR A 651 6.45 -34.06 18.86
C TYR A 651 6.74 -33.80 20.36
N PRO A 652 5.83 -33.21 21.17
CA PRO A 652 6.06 -33.06 22.61
C PRO A 652 6.25 -34.39 23.35
N GLU A 653 5.64 -35.49 22.87
CA GLU A 653 5.82 -36.82 23.44
C GLU A 653 7.25 -37.31 23.21
N ILE A 654 7.79 -37.10 22.00
CA ILE A 654 9.17 -37.46 21.63
C ILE A 654 10.18 -36.59 22.37
N TRP A 655 10.01 -35.27 22.40
CA TRP A 655 10.94 -34.35 23.07
C TRP A 655 11.02 -34.62 24.59
N ALA A 656 9.92 -35.05 25.22
CA ALA A 656 9.93 -35.46 26.62
C ALA A 656 10.69 -36.79 26.86
N MET A 657 10.77 -37.67 25.85
CA MET A 657 11.65 -38.84 25.89
C MET A 657 13.11 -38.43 25.73
N ASP A 658 13.41 -37.55 24.75
CA ASP A 658 14.78 -37.07 24.48
C ASP A 658 15.38 -36.26 25.65
N GLU A 659 14.57 -35.49 26.39
CA GLU A 659 15.01 -34.78 27.60
C GLU A 659 15.32 -35.75 28.76
N LYS A 660 14.62 -36.89 28.82
CA LYS A 660 14.78 -37.90 29.87
C LYS A 660 15.97 -38.84 29.60
N ASP A 661 16.11 -39.32 28.37
CA ASP A 661 17.28 -40.07 27.90
C ASP A 661 17.51 -39.91 26.38
N PRO A 662 18.51 -39.11 25.95
CA PRO A 662 18.80 -38.88 24.53
C PRO A 662 19.47 -40.07 23.81
N PHE A 663 19.71 -41.19 24.50
CA PHE A 663 20.24 -42.44 23.92
C PHE A 663 19.13 -43.47 23.66
N THR A 664 17.94 -43.30 24.23
CA THR A 664 16.79 -44.16 23.95
C THR A 664 16.31 -43.95 22.51
N ARG A 665 16.09 -45.05 21.78
CA ARG A 665 15.52 -45.04 20.43
C ARG A 665 13.99 -45.16 20.49
N PRO A 666 13.23 -44.39 19.70
CA PRO A 666 11.84 -44.71 19.38
C PRO A 666 11.73 -46.08 18.69
N GLU A 667 10.52 -46.65 18.62
CA GLU A 667 10.27 -47.89 17.86
C GLU A 667 10.70 -47.71 16.39
N GLU A 668 11.76 -48.41 15.99
CA GLU A 668 12.43 -48.31 14.67
C GLU A 668 13.08 -46.94 14.34
N GLY A 669 13.07 -45.97 15.27
CA GLY A 669 13.56 -44.59 15.04
C GLY A 669 15.03 -44.31 15.44
N GLU A 670 15.55 -43.15 15.03
CA GLU A 670 16.85 -42.62 15.43
C GLU A 670 16.79 -41.97 16.83
N SER A 671 17.76 -42.28 17.72
CA SER A 671 17.99 -41.50 18.94
C SER A 671 18.71 -40.18 18.61
N VAL A 672 18.66 -39.19 19.52
CA VAL A 672 19.47 -37.96 19.39
C VAL A 672 20.95 -38.32 19.23
N ALA A 673 21.42 -39.34 19.97
CA ALA A 673 22.79 -39.84 19.90
C ALA A 673 23.16 -40.50 18.54
N ASP A 674 22.20 -41.06 17.80
CA ASP A 674 22.41 -41.57 16.44
C ASP A 674 22.51 -40.42 15.43
N VAL A 675 21.62 -39.42 15.53
CA VAL A 675 21.65 -38.20 14.70
C VAL A 675 22.96 -37.44 14.89
N VAL A 676 23.42 -37.31 16.14
CA VAL A 676 24.76 -36.84 16.51
C VAL A 676 25.87 -37.55 15.72
N THR A 677 25.84 -38.89 15.68
CA THR A 677 26.88 -39.70 15.01
C THR A 677 26.88 -39.46 13.51
N ARG A 678 25.68 -39.37 12.93
CA ARG A 678 25.44 -39.05 11.51
C ARG A 678 25.93 -37.65 11.14
N LEU A 679 25.58 -36.64 11.92
CA LEU A 679 26.02 -35.25 11.69
C LEU A 679 27.52 -35.08 11.88
N THR A 680 28.13 -35.83 12.81
CA THR A 680 29.59 -35.84 12.99
C THR A 680 30.29 -36.36 11.74
N ARG A 681 29.78 -37.44 11.12
CA ARG A 681 30.31 -37.95 9.84
C ARG A 681 30.20 -36.91 8.73
N ALA A 682 29.03 -36.25 8.61
CA ALA A 682 28.85 -35.19 7.63
C ALA A 682 29.86 -34.03 7.81
N LEU A 683 30.19 -33.66 9.06
CA LEU A 683 31.24 -32.68 9.33
C LEU A 683 32.62 -33.19 8.91
N THR A 684 33.00 -34.42 9.26
CA THR A 684 34.29 -35.02 8.87
C THR A 684 34.44 -35.09 7.35
N ASP A 685 33.38 -35.49 6.64
CA ASP A 685 33.32 -35.51 5.18
C ASP A 685 33.53 -34.09 4.61
N MET A 686 32.82 -33.10 5.15
CA MET A 686 32.96 -31.68 4.75
C MET A 686 34.36 -31.12 5.02
N GLU A 687 34.98 -31.44 6.16
CA GLU A 687 36.35 -31.04 6.50
C GLU A 687 37.37 -31.67 5.54
N SER A 688 37.18 -32.95 5.16
CA SER A 688 38.09 -33.67 4.25
C SER A 688 37.99 -33.22 2.78
N GLU A 689 36.86 -32.64 2.38
CA GLU A 689 36.54 -32.30 0.98
C GLU A 689 36.70 -30.80 0.68
N PHE A 690 36.61 -29.94 1.70
CA PHE A 690 36.52 -28.49 1.54
C PHE A 690 37.51 -27.72 2.45
N GLU A 691 38.81 -27.95 2.26
CA GLU A 691 39.87 -27.14 2.89
C GLU A 691 39.73 -25.64 2.52
N ASP A 692 40.00 -24.75 3.48
CA ASP A 692 39.95 -23.28 3.38
C ASP A 692 38.65 -22.67 2.76
N CYS A 693 37.54 -23.41 2.80
CA CYS A 693 36.25 -22.99 2.27
C CYS A 693 35.22 -22.62 3.36
N THR A 694 34.33 -21.68 3.07
CA THR A 694 33.18 -21.38 3.94
C THR A 694 31.99 -22.27 3.59
N VAL A 695 31.66 -23.22 4.47
CA VAL A 695 30.52 -24.12 4.25
C VAL A 695 29.20 -23.56 4.83
N LEU A 696 28.18 -23.51 3.97
CA LEU A 696 26.79 -23.26 4.32
C LEU A 696 26.03 -24.59 4.41
N ILE A 697 25.47 -24.89 5.57
CA ILE A 697 24.72 -26.12 5.84
C ILE A 697 23.22 -25.83 5.78
N VAL A 698 22.51 -26.47 4.84
CA VAL A 698 21.05 -26.36 4.67
C VAL A 698 20.40 -27.69 5.05
N SER A 699 19.91 -27.76 6.27
CA SER A 699 19.35 -28.98 6.87
C SER A 699 18.03 -28.65 7.59
N HIS A 700 17.51 -29.62 8.30
CA HIS A 700 16.18 -29.67 8.86
C HIS A 700 16.09 -29.08 10.28
N GLY A 701 14.87 -29.09 10.82
CA GLY A 701 14.53 -28.50 12.10
C GLY A 701 15.34 -29.05 13.26
N ASP A 702 15.23 -30.36 13.47
CA ASP A 702 15.82 -31.07 14.61
C ASP A 702 17.35 -31.28 14.46
N PRO A 703 17.87 -31.72 13.29
CA PRO A 703 19.31 -31.96 13.12
C PRO A 703 20.17 -30.71 13.32
N LEU A 704 19.72 -29.52 12.91
CA LEU A 704 20.49 -28.29 13.09
C LEU A 704 20.56 -27.83 14.57
N GLN A 705 19.50 -28.07 15.35
CA GLN A 705 19.49 -27.76 16.77
C GLN A 705 20.42 -28.70 17.56
N ILE A 706 20.42 -29.98 17.18
CA ILE A 706 21.37 -30.97 17.69
C ILE A 706 22.81 -30.55 17.32
N LEU A 707 23.08 -30.27 16.04
CA LEU A 707 24.39 -29.83 15.54
C LEU A 707 24.94 -28.60 16.28
N GLN A 708 24.13 -27.55 16.46
CA GLN A 708 24.54 -26.34 17.16
C GLN A 708 24.86 -26.61 18.64
N THR A 709 24.10 -27.49 19.28
CA THR A 709 24.30 -27.87 20.68
C THR A 709 25.62 -28.64 20.85
N MET A 710 25.93 -29.53 19.92
CA MET A 710 27.23 -30.22 19.87
C MET A 710 28.39 -29.25 19.68
N ILE A 711 28.34 -28.39 18.65
CA ILE A 711 29.45 -27.47 18.33
C ILE A 711 29.69 -26.48 19.47
N ASN A 712 28.63 -25.96 20.10
CA ASN A 712 28.75 -25.06 21.25
C ASN A 712 29.36 -25.77 22.47
N ALA A 713 28.96 -27.01 22.77
CA ALA A 713 29.55 -27.81 23.83
C ALA A 713 31.02 -28.16 23.53
N ALA A 714 31.34 -28.54 22.28
CA ALA A 714 32.69 -28.85 21.85
C ALA A 714 33.61 -27.63 21.99
N ALA A 715 33.15 -26.45 21.56
CA ALA A 715 33.87 -25.18 21.70
C ALA A 715 34.20 -24.83 23.15
N GLN A 716 33.28 -25.09 24.09
CA GLN A 716 33.50 -24.87 25.53
C GLN A 716 34.39 -25.93 26.19
N THR A 717 34.53 -27.10 25.57
CA THR A 717 35.35 -28.20 26.08
C THR A 717 36.82 -27.97 25.73
N LYS A 718 37.66 -27.84 26.77
CA LYS A 718 39.12 -27.81 26.66
C LYS A 718 39.64 -29.25 26.70
N THR A 719 40.06 -29.75 25.55
CA THR A 719 40.70 -31.06 25.37
C THR A 719 42.02 -30.85 24.63
N ASP A 720 43.04 -31.67 24.92
CA ASP A 720 44.38 -31.53 24.32
C ASP A 720 44.44 -31.97 22.84
N SER A 721 43.33 -32.47 22.27
CA SER A 721 43.19 -32.80 20.85
C SER A 721 42.72 -31.60 20.04
N ASN A 722 43.51 -31.18 19.03
CA ASN A 722 43.09 -30.14 18.07
C ASN A 722 41.96 -30.58 17.12
N ASP A 723 41.66 -31.88 17.01
CA ASP A 723 40.62 -32.42 16.16
C ASP A 723 39.20 -32.11 16.70
N LEU A 724 38.38 -31.47 15.86
CA LEU A 724 36.99 -31.14 16.18
C LEU A 724 36.13 -32.41 16.38
N THR A 725 36.37 -33.46 15.60
CA THR A 725 35.60 -34.72 15.67
C THR A 725 35.77 -35.38 17.05
N SER A 726 37.01 -35.44 17.56
CA SER A 726 37.32 -35.93 18.91
C SER A 726 36.65 -35.12 20.02
N ARG A 727 36.60 -33.78 19.89
CA ARG A 727 35.90 -32.89 20.84
C ARG A 727 34.39 -33.13 20.82
N ILE A 728 33.81 -33.23 19.63
CA ILE A 728 32.40 -33.53 19.41
C ILE A 728 32.02 -34.88 20.04
N GLN A 729 32.83 -35.93 19.85
CA GLN A 729 32.63 -37.23 20.49
C GLN A 729 32.70 -37.16 22.03
N ALA A 730 33.66 -36.43 22.59
CA ALA A 730 33.78 -36.24 24.04
C ALA A 730 32.56 -35.53 24.67
N THR A 731 31.84 -34.70 23.88
CA THR A 731 30.61 -34.02 24.33
C THR A 731 29.32 -34.82 24.16
N ARG A 732 29.39 -36.07 23.68
CA ARG A 732 28.24 -36.98 23.55
C ARG A 732 27.83 -37.55 24.92
N VAL A 733 27.38 -36.67 25.82
CA VAL A 733 26.92 -37.00 27.18
C VAL A 733 25.44 -36.61 27.37
N PRO A 734 24.66 -37.33 28.21
CA PRO A 734 23.23 -37.05 28.39
C PRO A 734 22.92 -35.61 28.79
N SER A 735 23.77 -35.00 29.62
CA SER A 735 23.64 -33.63 30.11
C SER A 735 23.80 -32.55 29.05
N VAL A 736 24.40 -32.87 27.89
CA VAL A 736 24.54 -31.97 26.74
C VAL A 736 23.44 -32.25 25.72
N LEU A 737 23.23 -33.51 25.34
CA LEU A 737 22.28 -33.88 24.29
C LEU A 737 20.83 -33.58 24.65
N SER A 738 20.44 -33.69 25.93
CA SER A 738 19.13 -33.26 26.44
C SER A 738 18.85 -31.76 26.27
N GLN A 739 19.86 -30.94 25.98
CA GLN A 739 19.71 -29.48 25.83
C GLN A 739 19.41 -29.01 24.41
N HIS A 740 19.33 -29.90 23.41
CA HIS A 740 19.19 -29.49 22.00
C HIS A 740 18.00 -28.54 21.73
N ARG A 741 16.88 -28.72 22.45
CA ARG A 741 15.70 -27.84 22.35
C ARG A 741 15.86 -26.48 23.06
N LYS A 742 16.82 -26.32 23.98
CA LYS A 742 17.11 -25.03 24.66
C LYS A 742 17.78 -24.02 23.72
N PHE A 743 18.41 -24.51 22.65
CA PHE A 743 19.01 -23.70 21.59
C PHE A 743 18.09 -23.53 20.37
N ALA A 744 16.77 -23.72 20.53
CA ALA A 744 15.80 -23.56 19.45
C ALA A 744 16.01 -22.23 18.69
N LEU A 745 16.33 -22.33 17.40
CA LEU A 745 16.59 -21.15 16.57
C LEU A 745 15.31 -20.32 16.43
N ASN A 746 15.42 -19.03 16.72
CA ASN A 746 14.45 -18.06 16.20
C ASN A 746 14.48 -18.16 14.67
N THR A 747 13.33 -18.39 14.07
CA THR A 747 13.21 -18.62 12.62
C THR A 747 13.82 -17.44 11.84
N GLY A 748 14.78 -17.73 10.96
CA GLY A 748 15.39 -16.74 10.06
C GLY A 748 16.75 -16.16 10.46
N GLU A 749 17.38 -16.58 11.56
CA GLU A 749 18.75 -16.16 11.88
C GLU A 749 19.82 -17.00 11.16
N LEU A 750 20.64 -16.36 10.32
CA LEU A 750 21.94 -16.91 9.89
C LEU A 750 22.91 -16.89 11.07
N ARG A 751 23.24 -18.06 11.61
CA ARG A 751 24.24 -18.19 12.67
C ARG A 751 25.55 -18.78 12.15
N GLU A 752 26.62 -18.18 12.64
CA GLU A 752 27.98 -18.70 12.57
C GLU A 752 28.05 -19.96 13.44
N LEU A 753 28.50 -21.05 12.84
CA LEU A 753 29.01 -22.21 13.57
C LEU A 753 30.52 -21.98 13.56
N VAL A 754 31.12 -22.03 14.76
CA VAL A 754 32.47 -21.51 15.08
C VAL A 754 33.52 -21.99 14.09
#